data_AF-A0A8J6HK99-F1
#
_entry.id   AF-A0A8J6HK99-F1
#
_cell.length_a   1.000
_cell.length_b   1.000
_cell.length_c   1.000
_cell.angle_alpha   90.00
_cell.angle_beta   90.00
_cell.angle_gamma   90.00
#
_symmetry.space_group_name_H-M   'P 1'
#
loop_
_entity.id
_entity.type
_entity.pdbx_description
1 polymer ?
#
loop_
_entity_poly.entity_id
_entity_poly.type
_entity_poly.pdbx_seq_one_letter_code
_entity_poly.pdbx_strand_id
1 'polypeptide(L)'
;MDGNKLELTVKPTSDLPASYKAIPEADMEEAAVTRPKSIVKSKPPTPEADGADEKMLPNEEAVVAKQSPNEKQNGDAKLDIGELKTAFVGLTKEELMKYANDPFWVRLRWFLFITFWILWGMMLLGAVMIILAAPKCSPPPPRTWWEKGPLAELEDTNPEQINKLKELGVTGVIIQWPEDAYANFDQNHEFVKTIKQYKDQEVNVIVELEPGTSKIWFNESESQNSEFGDYYIWKQPKIVNNADGPQPPNNWVTVKNTSSWTYSESRKEFYYSPQGRPQLNFRNPNVTDEFAKVIKKFLGYGASGVRLRGAPYLLADGKFEDEIILQNAPGCFMTDYCSYSHSKTENLLELSTLLKEWRVVVKNMTENGPFMVADDLSNIEAYKVNNSFIVDLPLQSHLFHKSNANVTNIVQMLNSTFNINNITWPLWKINSTSEWDIITYLIPGTPLVTSTTVQNKQLLKMRESPSVMRGSFSFHAVKNNTVFAFIRVTAGNPGILVALNPSDNRTVVDFPANIKAVSEEVTVQLWSENYHEPDMIINVKQNAHSIPISPSRKYPSVIVHCIEQKAVDVNGVRVPTDSSEPNPNGVEFDNLYLDMNGIIHPCTHPEDRPAPRNEDEMMVAIFDCIDRIFNIVRPRKLLYMAIDGVAPRAKMNQQRSRRFRASKETVEKINEIKRIRAELLLRGADLPAEKPKEEHFDSNCITPGTPFMARNQGHTL
;
A
#
# COMPACT_ATOMS: atom_id res chain seq x y z
N MET A 1 63.53 23.86 -14.77
CA MET A 1 63.89 22.58 -14.16
C MET A 1 62.69 21.68 -14.28
N ASP A 2 62.89 20.57 -14.98
CA ASP A 2 61.92 19.52 -15.28
C ASP A 2 61.23 18.96 -14.02
N GLY A 3 59.96 18.57 -14.17
CA GLY A 3 59.29 17.72 -13.19
C GLY A 3 57.76 17.82 -13.23
N ASN A 4 57.12 16.76 -13.74
CA ASN A 4 55.69 16.41 -13.69
C ASN A 4 54.80 16.81 -14.88
N LYS A 5 55.07 16.17 -16.02
CA LYS A 5 54.05 15.81 -17.00
C LYS A 5 53.07 14.80 -16.38
N LEU A 6 51.78 15.13 -16.34
CA LEU A 6 50.70 14.17 -16.10
C LEU A 6 50.55 13.30 -17.35
N GLU A 7 50.84 12.00 -17.23
CA GLU A 7 50.54 11.00 -18.26
C GLU A 7 49.04 10.68 -18.24
N LEU A 8 48.31 11.20 -19.23
CA LEU A 8 46.95 10.75 -19.56
C LEU A 8 47.03 9.33 -20.14
N THR A 9 46.71 8.34 -19.32
CA THR A 9 46.61 6.95 -19.78
C THR A 9 45.22 6.71 -20.36
N VAL A 10 45.07 6.90 -21.68
CA VAL A 10 43.89 6.46 -22.42
C VAL A 10 44.04 4.96 -22.71
N LYS A 11 43.15 4.12 -22.19
CA LYS A 11 43.04 2.73 -22.65
C LYS A 11 42.13 2.70 -23.90
N PRO A 12 42.65 2.43 -25.11
CA PRO A 12 41.82 2.19 -26.27
C PRO A 12 41.16 0.82 -26.11
N THR A 13 39.83 0.77 -26.14
CA THR A 13 39.13 -0.48 -26.39
C THR A 13 39.32 -0.83 -27.86
N SER A 14 39.81 -2.05 -28.08
CA SER A 14 40.21 -2.63 -29.37
C SER A 14 39.16 -2.49 -30.48
N ASP A 15 39.66 -2.19 -31.67
CA ASP A 15 38.96 -2.22 -32.95
C ASP A 15 38.15 -3.51 -33.15
N LEU A 16 36.82 -3.38 -33.15
CA LEU A 16 35.93 -4.24 -33.92
C LEU A 16 35.15 -3.32 -34.86
N PRO A 17 35.32 -3.43 -36.19
CA PRO A 17 34.56 -2.61 -37.11
C PRO A 17 33.09 -3.07 -37.07
N ALA A 18 32.21 -2.24 -36.51
CA ALA A 18 30.78 -2.39 -36.69
C ALA A 18 30.45 -2.07 -38.16
N SER A 19 30.52 -3.09 -39.02
CA SER A 19 29.94 -3.03 -40.36
C SER A 19 28.42 -2.99 -40.20
N TYR A 20 27.81 -1.86 -40.53
CA TYR A 20 26.37 -1.81 -40.76
C TYR A 20 26.12 -1.22 -42.14
N LYS A 21 25.55 -2.04 -43.04
CA LYS A 21 24.99 -1.56 -44.30
C LYS A 21 23.79 -0.66 -43.98
N ALA A 22 23.76 0.53 -44.56
CA ALA A 22 22.55 1.35 -44.57
C ALA A 22 21.44 0.56 -45.29
N ILE A 23 20.28 0.45 -44.63
CA ILE A 23 19.08 -0.13 -45.25
C ILE A 23 18.44 0.98 -46.10
N PRO A 24 18.16 0.77 -47.39
CA PRO A 24 17.50 1.78 -48.22
C PRO A 24 16.10 2.10 -47.68
N GLU A 25 15.75 3.39 -47.62
CA GLU A 25 14.45 3.88 -47.15
C GLU A 25 13.24 3.32 -47.93
N ALA A 26 13.48 2.82 -49.15
CA ALA A 26 12.43 2.30 -50.05
C ALA A 26 11.80 0.97 -49.58
N ASP A 27 12.49 0.15 -48.79
CA ASP A 27 11.99 -1.18 -48.40
C ASP A 27 11.05 -1.14 -47.17
N MET A 28 10.84 0.02 -46.55
CA MET A 28 9.99 0.15 -45.35
C MET A 28 8.57 0.65 -45.62
N GLU A 29 8.32 1.33 -46.74
CA GLU A 29 6.96 1.77 -47.08
C GLU A 29 6.06 0.63 -47.58
N GLU A 30 6.62 -0.38 -48.26
CA GLU A 30 5.83 -1.54 -48.72
C GLU A 30 5.51 -2.55 -47.61
N ALA A 31 6.36 -2.68 -46.59
CA ALA A 31 6.17 -3.61 -45.47
C ALA A 31 5.15 -3.11 -44.43
N ALA A 32 4.83 -1.81 -44.42
CA ALA A 32 3.81 -1.23 -43.55
C ALA A 32 2.39 -1.27 -44.16
N VAL A 33 2.27 -1.50 -45.47
CA VAL A 33 0.98 -1.41 -46.19
C VAL A 33 0.40 -2.79 -46.57
N THR A 34 1.16 -3.89 -46.49
CA THR A 34 0.64 -5.21 -46.85
C THR A 34 0.98 -6.32 -45.86
N ARG A 35 0.09 -6.59 -44.88
CA ARG A 35 -0.34 -7.96 -44.50
C ARG A 35 -1.52 -7.99 -43.49
N PRO A 36 -2.38 -9.02 -43.54
CA PRO A 36 -3.80 -8.94 -43.19
C PRO A 36 -4.16 -9.38 -41.76
N LYS A 37 -5.40 -9.04 -41.38
CA LYS A 37 -6.14 -9.58 -40.22
C LYS A 37 -6.41 -11.09 -40.40
N SER A 38 -6.44 -11.81 -39.26
CA SER A 38 -6.94 -13.17 -38.99
C SER A 38 -5.94 -14.34 -39.03
N ILE A 39 -5.89 -15.10 -37.92
CA ILE A 39 -5.84 -16.58 -37.91
C ILE A 39 -6.70 -17.05 -36.72
N VAL A 40 -7.75 -17.83 -37.05
CA VAL A 40 -8.61 -18.60 -36.13
C VAL A 40 -8.11 -20.05 -36.06
N LYS A 41 -8.39 -20.67 -34.91
CA LYS A 41 -8.21 -22.08 -34.50
C LYS A 41 -8.48 -23.16 -35.57
N SER A 42 -7.86 -24.33 -35.36
CA SER A 42 -8.54 -25.62 -35.57
C SER A 42 -8.13 -26.69 -34.54
N LYS A 43 -9.15 -27.43 -34.08
CA LYS A 43 -9.18 -28.74 -33.38
C LYS A 43 -10.27 -29.53 -34.13
N PRO A 44 -10.29 -30.88 -34.28
CA PRO A 44 -11.06 -31.79 -33.38
C PRO A 44 -10.60 -33.29 -33.47
N PRO A 45 -11.36 -34.34 -33.02
CA PRO A 45 -12.43 -34.47 -32.01
C PRO A 45 -12.20 -35.60 -30.94
N THR A 46 -13.11 -35.65 -29.95
CA THR A 46 -13.39 -36.63 -28.85
C THR A 46 -14.34 -37.78 -29.28
N PRO A 47 -14.68 -38.82 -28.46
CA PRO A 47 -15.71 -38.79 -27.37
C PRO A 47 -15.34 -39.63 -26.11
N GLU A 48 -15.63 -39.24 -24.86
CA GLU A 48 -16.87 -39.23 -24.03
C GLU A 48 -17.28 -40.55 -23.29
N ALA A 49 -17.68 -40.37 -22.02
CA ALA A 49 -18.58 -41.15 -21.14
C ALA A 49 -18.05 -42.14 -20.07
N ASP A 50 -18.44 -41.85 -18.82
CA ASP A 50 -18.94 -42.67 -17.69
C ASP A 50 -18.32 -44.02 -17.28
N GLY A 51 -18.24 -44.24 -15.97
CA GLY A 51 -18.36 -45.60 -15.39
C GLY A 51 -17.55 -45.86 -14.13
N ALA A 52 -18.25 -46.30 -13.07
CA ALA A 52 -17.70 -46.99 -11.91
C ALA A 52 -17.18 -48.41 -12.26
N ASP A 53 -16.50 -49.00 -11.27
CA ASP A 53 -16.22 -50.42 -11.05
C ASP A 53 -15.05 -51.14 -11.75
N GLU A 54 -14.27 -51.79 -10.86
CA GLU A 54 -13.70 -53.14 -10.92
C GLU A 54 -13.18 -53.71 -12.27
N LYS A 55 -11.88 -54.03 -12.34
CA LYS A 55 -11.33 -55.40 -12.16
C LYS A 55 -9.86 -55.50 -12.60
N MET A 56 -9.09 -56.08 -11.69
CA MET A 56 -8.06 -57.12 -11.85
C MET A 56 -7.14 -57.13 -13.07
N LEU A 57 -5.84 -57.29 -12.80
CA LEU A 57 -4.90 -58.35 -13.26
C LEU A 57 -3.44 -57.93 -12.92
N PRO A 58 -2.45 -58.83 -12.88
CA PRO A 58 -2.35 -60.04 -12.08
C PRO A 58 -1.06 -60.09 -11.24
N ASN A 59 -0.94 -61.20 -10.49
CA ASN A 59 0.06 -61.55 -9.49
C ASN A 59 1.55 -61.34 -9.80
N GLU A 60 2.23 -61.10 -8.68
CA GLU A 60 3.62 -61.40 -8.33
C GLU A 60 4.20 -62.65 -9.02
N GLU A 61 5.46 -62.56 -9.45
CA GLU A 61 6.42 -63.65 -9.29
C GLU A 61 7.87 -63.12 -9.23
N ALA A 62 8.52 -63.46 -8.11
CA ALA A 62 9.95 -63.72 -7.90
C ALA A 62 11.02 -62.68 -8.35
N VAL A 63 11.52 -61.92 -7.38
CA VAL A 63 12.82 -61.26 -7.42
C VAL A 63 13.91 -62.27 -7.07
N VAL A 64 14.76 -62.61 -8.06
CA VAL A 64 16.07 -63.26 -7.84
C VAL A 64 17.15 -62.22 -8.09
N ALA A 65 17.88 -61.87 -7.04
CA ALA A 65 19.01 -60.95 -7.07
C ALA A 65 20.23 -61.57 -7.78
N LYS A 66 20.81 -60.84 -8.73
CA LYS A 66 22.16 -61.10 -9.27
C LYS A 66 23.10 -59.97 -8.86
N GLN A 67 24.21 -60.35 -8.23
CA GLN A 67 25.36 -59.52 -7.87
C GLN A 67 26.22 -59.16 -9.10
N SER A 68 26.87 -58.01 -9.01
CA SER A 68 27.90 -57.50 -9.93
C SER A 68 29.26 -58.19 -9.73
N PRO A 69 30.13 -58.32 -10.75
CA PRO A 69 31.46 -58.88 -10.60
C PRO A 69 32.58 -57.83 -10.71
N ASN A 70 33.58 -57.89 -9.82
CA ASN A 70 35.02 -57.83 -10.14
C ASN A 70 35.87 -57.81 -8.86
N GLU A 71 36.73 -58.82 -8.67
CA GLU A 71 38.19 -58.68 -8.64
C GLU A 71 38.87 -60.04 -8.39
N LYS A 72 40.04 -60.25 -8.99
CA LYS A 72 40.78 -61.52 -9.10
C LYS A 72 41.99 -61.59 -8.14
N GLN A 73 42.25 -62.83 -7.69
CA GLN A 73 43.55 -63.47 -7.33
C GLN A 73 44.31 -62.93 -6.10
N ASN A 74 45.00 -63.72 -5.27
CA ASN A 74 45.55 -65.09 -5.35
C ASN A 74 45.90 -65.58 -3.93
N GLY A 75 45.96 -66.89 -3.68
CA GLY A 75 46.70 -67.45 -2.54
C GLY A 75 46.13 -68.73 -1.94
N ASP A 76 46.68 -69.88 -2.33
CA ASP A 76 46.46 -71.18 -1.69
C ASP A 76 46.94 -71.19 -0.24
N ALA A 77 46.08 -71.59 0.70
CA ALA A 77 46.46 -72.22 1.96
C ALA A 77 45.30 -73.03 2.55
N LYS A 78 45.42 -74.36 2.42
CA LYS A 78 45.16 -75.39 3.42
C LYS A 78 43.76 -75.47 4.06
N LEU A 79 43.10 -76.59 3.76
CA LEU A 79 42.00 -77.19 4.50
C LEU A 79 42.24 -77.16 6.01
N ASP A 80 41.27 -76.63 6.76
CA ASP A 80 40.88 -77.20 8.06
C ASP A 80 39.36 -77.30 8.13
N ILE A 81 38.92 -78.53 8.34
CA ILE A 81 37.54 -78.94 8.54
C ILE A 81 37.15 -78.53 9.95
N GLY A 82 36.16 -77.64 10.07
CA GLY A 82 35.62 -77.19 11.36
C GLY A 82 34.15 -76.80 11.24
N GLU A 83 33.28 -77.78 11.52
CA GLU A 83 31.88 -77.63 11.98
C GLU A 83 30.95 -76.67 11.23
N LEU A 84 30.29 -77.20 10.18
CA LEU A 84 28.98 -76.71 9.75
C LEU A 84 27.98 -76.91 10.90
N LYS A 85 27.68 -75.83 11.63
CA LYS A 85 26.47 -75.72 12.45
C LYS A 85 25.26 -75.99 11.55
N THR A 86 24.63 -77.14 11.72
CA THR A 86 23.31 -77.42 11.18
C THR A 86 22.35 -76.35 11.72
N ALA A 87 21.85 -75.49 10.83
CA ALA A 87 20.77 -74.58 11.15
C ALA A 87 19.55 -75.44 11.57
N PHE A 88 19.04 -75.18 12.77
CA PHE A 88 17.89 -75.87 13.33
C PHE A 88 16.66 -75.64 12.43
N VAL A 89 16.33 -76.63 11.61
CA VAL A 89 15.11 -76.67 10.82
C VAL A 89 13.96 -76.85 11.81
N GLY A 90 12.97 -75.96 11.77
CA GLY A 90 11.84 -75.95 12.70
C GLY A 90 11.14 -77.31 12.80
N LEU A 91 10.52 -77.59 13.95
CA LEU A 91 9.83 -78.84 14.21
C LEU A 91 8.68 -79.05 13.20
N THR A 92 8.55 -80.28 12.72
CA THR A 92 7.38 -80.69 11.93
C THR A 92 6.12 -80.65 12.79
N LYS A 93 4.91 -80.57 12.19
CA LYS A 93 3.63 -80.49 12.93
C LYS A 93 3.50 -81.59 13.98
N GLU A 94 3.95 -82.79 13.67
CA GLU A 94 3.86 -83.96 14.56
C GLU A 94 4.78 -83.84 15.77
N GLU A 95 6.01 -83.36 15.56
CA GLU A 95 6.98 -83.12 16.64
C GLU A 95 6.60 -81.90 17.49
N LEU A 96 6.03 -80.86 16.88
CA LEU A 96 5.54 -79.67 17.59
C LEU A 96 4.34 -80.03 18.48
N MET A 97 3.41 -80.86 18.01
CA MET A 97 2.23 -81.27 18.78
C MET A 97 2.59 -82.02 20.07
N LYS A 98 3.77 -82.66 20.12
CA LYS A 98 4.30 -83.30 21.33
C LYS A 98 4.63 -82.31 22.44
N TYR A 99 5.10 -81.11 22.09
CA TYR A 99 5.48 -80.05 23.04
C TYR A 99 4.43 -78.93 23.16
N ALA A 100 3.53 -78.79 22.17
CA ALA A 100 2.51 -77.75 22.14
C ALA A 100 1.46 -77.86 23.26
N ASN A 101 1.28 -79.08 23.80
CA ASN A 101 0.36 -79.39 24.89
C ASN A 101 1.05 -79.47 26.26
N ASP A 102 2.33 -79.10 26.34
CA ASP A 102 3.03 -78.99 27.63
C ASP A 102 2.32 -77.95 28.52
N PRO A 103 2.02 -78.27 29.80
CA PRO A 103 1.41 -77.35 30.74
C PRO A 103 2.07 -75.96 30.80
N PHE A 104 3.39 -75.87 30.62
CA PHE A 104 4.09 -74.58 30.62
C PHE A 104 3.70 -73.71 29.41
N TRP A 105 3.81 -74.25 28.19
CA TRP A 105 3.53 -73.51 26.95
C TRP A 105 2.06 -73.15 26.79
N VAL A 106 1.16 -74.02 27.28
CA VAL A 106 -0.28 -73.73 27.32
C VAL A 106 -0.57 -72.57 28.29
N ARG A 107 0.01 -72.58 29.49
CA ARG A 107 -0.14 -71.47 30.46
C ARG A 107 0.44 -70.17 29.92
N LEU A 108 1.61 -70.21 29.28
CA LEU A 108 2.23 -69.03 28.70
C LEU A 108 1.40 -68.45 27.54
N ARG A 109 0.85 -69.30 26.66
CA ARG A 109 -0.02 -68.85 25.56
C ARG A 109 -1.29 -68.19 26.10
N TRP A 110 -1.94 -68.81 27.07
CA TRP A 110 -3.12 -68.23 27.71
C TRP A 110 -2.80 -66.95 28.47
N PHE A 111 -1.66 -66.88 29.16
CA PHE A 111 -1.18 -65.66 29.80
C PHE A 111 -1.00 -64.54 28.77
N LEU A 112 -0.23 -64.76 27.70
CA LEU A 112 -0.02 -63.76 26.64
C LEU A 112 -1.32 -63.34 25.96
N PHE A 113 -2.22 -64.29 25.68
CA PHE A 113 -3.51 -64.02 25.06
C PHE A 113 -4.41 -63.17 25.96
N ILE A 114 -4.50 -63.51 27.24
CA ILE A 114 -5.28 -62.74 28.22
C ILE A 114 -4.66 -61.35 28.42
N THR A 115 -3.33 -61.26 28.57
CA THR A 115 -2.62 -59.98 28.72
C THR A 115 -2.81 -59.08 27.50
N PHE A 116 -2.79 -59.64 26.28
CA PHE A 116 -3.08 -58.88 25.06
C PHE A 116 -4.46 -58.24 25.09
N TRP A 117 -5.51 -59.00 25.41
CA TRP A 117 -6.87 -58.47 25.47
C TRP A 117 -7.09 -57.48 26.62
N ILE A 118 -6.41 -57.67 27.75
CA ILE A 118 -6.41 -56.69 28.85
C ILE A 118 -5.74 -55.38 28.42
N LEU A 119 -4.55 -55.45 27.81
CA LEU A 119 -3.85 -54.26 27.31
C LEU A 119 -4.64 -53.53 26.23
N TRP A 120 -5.27 -54.29 25.33
CA TRP A 120 -6.14 -53.74 24.29
C TRP A 120 -7.35 -53.02 24.90
N GLY A 121 -8.02 -53.64 25.89
CA GLY A 121 -9.13 -53.03 26.61
C GLY A 121 -8.72 -51.79 27.41
N MET A 122 -7.57 -51.82 28.07
CA MET A 122 -6.97 -50.68 28.78
C MET A 122 -6.64 -49.53 27.82
N MET A 123 -6.09 -49.83 26.64
CA MET A 123 -5.81 -48.83 25.61
C MET A 123 -7.09 -48.19 25.09
N LEU A 124 -8.15 -48.98 24.83
CA LEU A 124 -9.45 -48.47 24.39
C LEU A 124 -10.08 -47.59 25.47
N LEU A 125 -10.07 -48.04 26.73
CA LEU A 125 -10.59 -47.27 27.86
C LEU A 125 -9.81 -45.96 28.04
N GLY A 126 -8.48 -46.01 27.89
CA GLY A 126 -7.62 -44.83 27.90
C GLY A 126 -7.98 -43.84 26.79
N ALA A 127 -8.21 -44.30 25.57
CA ALA A 127 -8.63 -43.45 24.45
C ALA A 127 -9.98 -42.78 24.71
N VAL A 128 -10.96 -43.53 25.22
CA VAL A 128 -12.28 -42.98 25.60
C VAL A 128 -12.16 -41.96 26.73
N MET A 129 -11.34 -42.24 27.76
CA MET A 129 -11.11 -41.31 28.86
C MET A 129 -10.43 -40.02 28.40
N ILE A 130 -9.49 -40.08 27.45
CA ILE A 130 -8.90 -38.88 26.83
C ILE A 130 -9.97 -38.07 26.10
N ILE A 131 -10.86 -38.71 25.33
CA ILE A 131 -11.94 -38.03 24.60
C ILE A 131 -12.92 -37.35 25.57
N LEU A 132 -13.28 -38.01 26.68
CA LEU A 132 -14.19 -37.45 27.69
C LEU A 132 -13.56 -36.35 28.54
N ALA A 133 -12.26 -36.47 28.86
CA ALA A 133 -11.52 -35.48 29.65
C ALA A 133 -11.03 -34.29 28.81
N ALA A 134 -10.91 -34.44 27.49
CA ALA A 134 -10.56 -33.35 26.60
C ALA A 134 -11.66 -32.27 26.65
N PRO A 135 -11.36 -31.04 27.09
CA PRO A 135 -12.33 -29.97 27.06
C PRO A 135 -12.78 -29.75 25.62
N LYS A 136 -14.08 -29.49 25.42
CA LYS A 136 -14.61 -29.07 24.12
C LYS A 136 -13.98 -27.73 23.77
N CYS A 137 -12.85 -27.75 23.05
CA CYS A 137 -12.30 -26.57 22.41
C CYS A 137 -13.30 -26.15 21.34
N SER A 138 -14.26 -25.30 21.72
CA SER A 138 -15.11 -24.65 20.73
C SER A 138 -14.16 -23.83 19.85
N PRO A 139 -14.16 -24.06 18.52
CA PRO A 139 -13.35 -23.22 17.65
C PRO A 139 -13.75 -21.76 17.91
N PRO A 140 -12.80 -20.84 18.06
CA PRO A 140 -13.14 -19.44 18.31
C PRO A 140 -14.07 -18.95 17.21
N PRO A 141 -14.98 -17.99 17.50
CA PRO A 141 -15.96 -17.53 16.54
C PRO A 141 -15.26 -17.13 15.22
N PRO A 142 -15.81 -17.54 14.07
CA PRO A 142 -15.21 -17.21 12.78
C PRO A 142 -15.15 -15.69 12.63
N ARG A 143 -14.01 -15.21 12.14
CA ARG A 143 -13.83 -13.79 11.81
C ARG A 143 -14.79 -13.41 10.69
N THR A 144 -15.29 -12.17 10.71
CA THR A 144 -16.14 -11.64 9.64
C THR A 144 -15.32 -11.45 8.37
N TRP A 145 -15.99 -11.31 7.22
CA TRP A 145 -15.30 -11.16 5.93
C TRP A 145 -14.39 -9.90 5.89
N TRP A 146 -14.81 -8.82 6.55
CA TRP A 146 -14.07 -7.55 6.62
C TRP A 146 -12.92 -7.55 7.65
N GLU A 147 -12.82 -8.55 8.52
CA GLU A 147 -11.64 -8.77 9.37
C GLU A 147 -10.57 -9.63 8.68
N LYS A 148 -10.98 -10.57 7.81
CA LYS A 148 -10.10 -11.59 7.21
C LYS A 148 -9.02 -11.00 6.32
N GLY A 149 -9.34 -10.02 5.49
CA GLY A 149 -8.41 -9.49 4.50
C GLY A 149 -8.50 -7.97 4.33
N PRO A 150 -7.71 -7.41 3.40
CA PRO A 150 -7.73 -5.99 3.12
C PRO A 150 -9.08 -5.53 2.55
N LEU A 151 -9.40 -4.26 2.81
CA LEU A 151 -10.45 -3.52 2.12
C LEU A 151 -9.82 -2.56 1.13
N ALA A 152 -10.45 -2.34 -0.03
CA ALA A 152 -9.96 -1.38 -1.01
C ALA A 152 -10.88 -0.15 -1.10
N GLU A 153 -10.30 1.04 -1.05
CA GLU A 153 -11.00 2.29 -1.37
C GLU A 153 -10.89 2.57 -2.87
N LEU A 154 -12.04 2.74 -3.54
CA LEU A 154 -12.10 2.99 -4.98
C LEU A 154 -12.57 4.41 -5.24
N GLU A 155 -11.77 5.16 -6.00
CA GLU A 155 -12.15 6.49 -6.50
C GLU A 155 -13.10 6.37 -7.70
N ASP A 156 -12.81 5.43 -8.60
CA ASP A 156 -13.60 5.14 -9.79
C ASP A 156 -13.95 3.65 -9.87
N THR A 157 -15.14 3.34 -10.39
CA THR A 157 -15.60 1.97 -10.59
C THR A 157 -15.48 1.57 -12.06
N ASN A 158 -14.73 0.51 -12.36
CA ASN A 158 -14.66 -0.09 -13.69
C ASN A 158 -14.79 -1.62 -13.57
N PRO A 159 -15.64 -2.27 -14.38
CA PRO A 159 -15.75 -3.73 -14.47
C PRO A 159 -14.41 -4.49 -14.53
N GLU A 160 -13.40 -3.97 -15.23
CA GLU A 160 -12.10 -4.64 -15.38
C GLU A 160 -11.30 -4.70 -14.06
N GLN A 161 -11.57 -3.80 -13.12
CA GLN A 161 -10.87 -3.77 -11.84
C GLN A 161 -11.26 -4.92 -10.90
N ILE A 162 -12.44 -5.53 -11.08
CA ILE A 162 -12.93 -6.58 -10.17
C ILE A 162 -11.97 -7.78 -10.17
N ASN A 163 -11.50 -8.19 -11.34
CA ASN A 163 -10.53 -9.28 -11.47
C ASN A 163 -9.20 -8.93 -10.78
N LYS A 164 -8.72 -7.70 -10.96
CA LYS A 164 -7.50 -7.21 -10.30
C LYS A 164 -7.64 -7.23 -8.76
N LEU A 165 -8.79 -6.81 -8.23
CA LEU A 165 -9.06 -6.81 -6.80
C LEU A 165 -9.07 -8.23 -6.21
N LYS A 166 -9.61 -9.20 -6.95
CA LYS A 166 -9.56 -10.62 -6.57
C LYS A 166 -8.13 -11.16 -6.57
N GLU A 167 -7.32 -10.82 -7.57
CA GLU A 167 -5.89 -11.19 -7.60
C GLU A 167 -5.11 -10.60 -6.43
N LEU A 168 -5.51 -9.41 -5.97
CA LEU A 168 -4.98 -8.74 -4.78
C LEU A 168 -5.55 -9.28 -3.46
N GLY A 169 -6.44 -10.27 -3.47
CA GLY A 169 -7.01 -10.85 -2.23
C GLY A 169 -7.85 -9.88 -1.40
N VAL A 170 -8.40 -8.84 -2.01
CA VAL A 170 -9.29 -7.88 -1.35
C VAL A 170 -10.63 -8.54 -1.03
N THR A 171 -11.10 -8.36 0.21
CA THR A 171 -12.33 -9.01 0.71
C THR A 171 -13.59 -8.17 0.51
N GLY A 172 -13.42 -6.87 0.33
CA GLY A 172 -14.48 -5.95 -0.05
C GLY A 172 -13.96 -4.58 -0.43
N VAL A 173 -14.82 -3.80 -1.05
CA VAL A 173 -14.52 -2.48 -1.59
C VAL A 173 -15.37 -1.42 -0.92
N ILE A 174 -14.82 -0.24 -0.77
CA ILE A 174 -15.52 0.95 -0.32
C ILE A 174 -15.69 1.86 -1.53
N ILE A 175 -16.94 2.17 -1.87
CA ILE A 175 -17.29 2.98 -3.03
C ILE A 175 -18.12 4.16 -2.54
N GLN A 176 -17.67 5.37 -2.86
CA GLN A 176 -18.39 6.59 -2.54
C GLN A 176 -19.61 6.75 -3.44
N TRP A 177 -20.77 7.03 -2.83
CA TRP A 177 -21.94 7.48 -3.56
C TRP A 177 -21.66 8.86 -4.21
N PRO A 178 -21.78 9.00 -5.55
CA PRO A 178 -21.36 10.22 -6.24
C PRO A 178 -22.39 11.35 -6.19
N GLU A 179 -23.64 11.05 -5.87
CA GLU A 179 -24.74 12.01 -5.85
C GLU A 179 -25.15 12.40 -4.42
N ASP A 180 -26.24 13.15 -4.30
CA ASP A 180 -26.92 13.39 -3.03
C ASP A 180 -27.51 12.07 -2.51
N ALA A 181 -27.25 11.71 -1.24
CA ALA A 181 -27.74 10.46 -0.65
C ALA A 181 -29.28 10.35 -0.65
N TYR A 182 -29.97 11.50 -0.72
CA TYR A 182 -31.43 11.60 -0.72
C TYR A 182 -32.03 11.74 -2.12
N ALA A 183 -31.20 11.65 -3.17
CA ALA A 183 -31.69 11.64 -4.54
C ALA A 183 -32.62 10.43 -4.80
N ASN A 184 -33.62 10.63 -5.64
CA ASN A 184 -34.49 9.54 -6.06
C ASN A 184 -33.79 8.67 -7.11
N PHE A 185 -33.30 7.50 -6.68
CA PHE A 185 -32.76 6.47 -7.56
C PHE A 185 -33.54 5.16 -7.45
N ASP A 186 -33.46 4.30 -8.46
CA ASP A 186 -34.07 2.98 -8.49
C ASP A 186 -33.02 1.89 -8.77
N GLN A 187 -33.47 0.66 -9.00
CA GLN A 187 -32.60 -0.46 -9.35
C GLN A 187 -31.89 -0.34 -10.71
N ASN A 188 -32.33 0.58 -11.57
CA ASN A 188 -31.77 0.82 -12.90
C ASN A 188 -30.63 1.85 -12.88
N HIS A 189 -30.45 2.55 -11.77
CA HIS A 189 -29.35 3.48 -11.54
C HIS A 189 -27.99 2.80 -11.76
N GLU A 190 -27.06 3.50 -12.42
CA GLU A 190 -25.75 2.94 -12.81
C GLU A 190 -24.97 2.43 -11.60
N PHE A 191 -24.84 3.24 -10.55
CA PHE A 191 -24.18 2.82 -9.30
C PHE A 191 -24.83 1.58 -8.65
N VAL A 192 -26.15 1.44 -8.71
CA VAL A 192 -26.85 0.28 -8.16
C VAL A 192 -26.55 -0.97 -8.99
N LYS A 193 -26.47 -0.84 -10.32
CA LYS A 193 -26.00 -1.92 -11.20
C LYS A 193 -24.57 -2.32 -10.86
N THR A 194 -23.69 -1.36 -10.56
CA THR A 194 -22.31 -1.63 -10.12
C THR A 194 -22.29 -2.41 -8.81
N ILE A 195 -23.08 -2.03 -7.79
CA ILE A 195 -23.17 -2.80 -6.53
C ILE A 195 -23.56 -4.25 -6.82
N LYS A 196 -24.60 -4.46 -7.64
CA LYS A 196 -25.05 -5.80 -8.02
C LYS A 196 -23.97 -6.59 -8.75
N GLN A 197 -23.27 -5.96 -9.70
CA GLN A 197 -22.19 -6.61 -10.43
C GLN A 197 -21.03 -7.07 -9.52
N TYR A 198 -20.63 -6.26 -8.54
CA TYR A 198 -19.60 -6.67 -7.58
C TYR A 198 -20.10 -7.82 -6.70
N LYS A 199 -21.35 -7.75 -6.25
CA LYS A 199 -21.99 -8.81 -5.47
C LYS A 199 -22.11 -10.12 -6.24
N ASP A 200 -22.51 -10.09 -7.50
CA ASP A 200 -22.60 -11.26 -8.39
C ASP A 200 -21.23 -11.91 -8.62
N GLN A 201 -20.15 -11.12 -8.46
CA GLN A 201 -18.77 -11.59 -8.50
C GLN A 201 -18.20 -11.89 -7.10
N GLU A 202 -19.03 -12.03 -6.07
CA GLU A 202 -18.63 -12.36 -4.69
C GLU A 202 -17.68 -11.33 -4.04
N VAL A 203 -17.71 -10.08 -4.49
CA VAL A 203 -16.98 -8.96 -3.86
C VAL A 203 -17.95 -8.11 -3.06
N ASN A 204 -17.72 -8.02 -1.75
CA ASN A 204 -18.58 -7.22 -0.87
C ASN A 204 -18.40 -5.72 -1.14
N VAL A 205 -19.51 -4.97 -1.13
CA VAL A 205 -19.49 -3.52 -1.35
C VAL A 205 -19.95 -2.79 -0.11
N ILE A 206 -19.12 -1.92 0.42
CA ILE A 206 -19.44 -0.96 1.46
C ILE A 206 -19.73 0.36 0.76
N VAL A 207 -20.96 0.86 0.89
CA VAL A 207 -21.33 2.15 0.29
C VAL A 207 -20.95 3.25 1.27
N GLU A 208 -20.19 4.23 0.79
CA GLU A 208 -19.93 5.45 1.55
C GLU A 208 -20.97 6.52 1.24
N LEU A 209 -21.57 7.08 2.29
CA LEU A 209 -22.63 8.09 2.25
C LEU A 209 -22.23 9.34 3.05
N GLU A 210 -22.66 10.50 2.58
CA GLU A 210 -22.55 11.79 3.29
C GLU A 210 -23.96 12.19 3.80
N PRO A 211 -24.35 11.82 5.03
CA PRO A 211 -25.68 12.10 5.57
C PRO A 211 -25.99 13.59 5.70
N GLY A 212 -24.96 14.41 5.94
CA GLY A 212 -25.09 15.77 6.46
C GLY A 212 -25.79 16.76 5.54
N THR A 213 -25.87 16.49 4.24
CA THR A 213 -26.27 17.50 3.26
C THR A 213 -27.24 16.94 2.24
N SER A 214 -28.26 17.72 1.87
CA SER A 214 -29.05 17.49 0.66
C SER A 214 -29.25 18.81 -0.10
N LYS A 215 -29.16 18.79 -1.42
CA LYS A 215 -29.48 19.95 -2.26
C LYS A 215 -30.99 20.07 -2.51
N ILE A 216 -31.65 18.92 -2.69
CA ILE A 216 -33.08 18.87 -3.03
C ILE A 216 -33.90 19.41 -1.87
N TRP A 217 -33.66 18.90 -0.65
CA TRP A 217 -34.40 19.34 0.52
C TRP A 217 -34.04 20.74 0.98
N PHE A 218 -32.82 21.21 0.71
CA PHE A 218 -32.43 22.57 1.09
C PHE A 218 -33.25 23.62 0.35
N ASN A 219 -33.45 23.44 -0.95
CA ASN A 219 -34.28 24.36 -1.74
C ASN A 219 -35.73 24.41 -1.23
N GLU A 220 -36.30 23.26 -0.86
CA GLU A 220 -37.65 23.16 -0.29
C GLU A 220 -37.73 23.78 1.12
N SER A 221 -36.69 23.59 1.93
CA SER A 221 -36.60 24.21 3.26
C SER A 221 -36.45 25.73 3.15
N GLU A 222 -35.59 26.20 2.25
CA GLU A 222 -35.32 27.64 2.05
C GLU A 222 -36.57 28.39 1.54
N SER A 223 -37.40 27.74 0.73
CA SER A 223 -38.69 28.29 0.26
C SER A 223 -39.80 28.30 1.33
N GLN A 224 -39.48 27.89 2.57
CA GLN A 224 -40.42 27.75 3.69
C GLN A 224 -41.58 26.77 3.42
N ASN A 225 -41.33 25.70 2.65
CA ASN A 225 -42.28 24.60 2.54
C ASN A 225 -42.47 23.94 3.92
N SER A 226 -43.72 23.79 4.38
CA SER A 226 -44.04 23.39 5.76
C SER A 226 -43.49 22.02 6.17
N GLU A 227 -43.29 21.11 5.21
CA GLU A 227 -42.74 19.78 5.49
C GLU A 227 -41.22 19.82 5.74
N PHE A 228 -40.48 20.62 4.96
CA PHE A 228 -39.02 20.70 4.98
C PHE A 228 -38.48 21.87 5.82
N GLY A 229 -39.37 22.71 6.38
CA GLY A 229 -39.01 23.95 7.06
C GLY A 229 -37.95 23.77 8.16
N ASP A 230 -38.01 22.65 8.90
CA ASP A 230 -37.14 22.29 10.02
C ASP A 230 -36.12 21.18 9.69
N TYR A 231 -35.94 20.84 8.40
CA TYR A 231 -34.95 19.85 7.97
C TYR A 231 -33.52 20.36 8.10
N TYR A 232 -33.33 21.68 8.12
CA TYR A 232 -32.05 22.36 8.32
C TYR A 232 -32.11 23.24 9.55
N ILE A 233 -30.93 23.59 10.06
CA ILE A 233 -30.81 24.46 11.23
C ILE A 233 -30.86 25.91 10.77
N TRP A 234 -31.99 26.57 11.01
CA TRP A 234 -32.23 27.99 10.72
C TRP A 234 -32.22 28.85 11.98
N LYS A 235 -31.63 30.04 11.90
CA LYS A 235 -31.60 31.03 12.97
C LYS A 235 -31.75 32.45 12.46
N GLN A 236 -32.51 33.24 13.19
CA GLN A 236 -32.65 34.67 12.94
C GLN A 236 -31.30 35.38 13.18
N PRO A 237 -30.99 36.44 12.40
CA PRO A 237 -29.80 37.25 12.62
C PRO A 237 -29.82 37.92 14.00
N LYS A 238 -28.64 38.11 14.61
CA LYS A 238 -28.53 38.94 15.83
C LYS A 238 -28.94 40.37 15.51
N ILE A 239 -29.82 40.95 16.33
CA ILE A 239 -30.17 42.36 16.26
C ILE A 239 -29.02 43.15 16.88
N VAL A 240 -28.10 43.63 16.06
CA VAL A 240 -27.02 44.56 16.45
C VAL A 240 -27.32 45.90 15.77
N ASN A 241 -27.06 47.01 16.46
CA ASN A 241 -27.30 48.36 15.93
C ASN A 241 -26.79 48.46 14.47
N ASN A 242 -27.68 48.87 13.56
CA ASN A 242 -27.72 48.69 12.09
C ASN A 242 -26.48 49.09 11.22
N ALA A 243 -25.25 49.09 11.75
CA ALA A 243 -24.06 49.50 11.01
C ALA A 243 -23.43 48.38 10.15
N ASP A 244 -23.55 47.11 10.56
CA ASP A 244 -22.71 46.01 10.01
C ASP A 244 -23.48 44.85 9.35
N GLY A 245 -24.74 45.07 8.94
CA GLY A 245 -25.56 44.03 8.29
C GLY A 245 -25.98 42.87 9.19
N PRO A 246 -26.60 41.80 8.64
CA PRO A 246 -27.03 40.62 9.41
C PRO A 246 -25.83 39.93 10.07
N GLN A 247 -25.89 39.71 11.39
CA GLN A 247 -24.82 39.07 12.16
C GLN A 247 -25.19 37.62 12.54
N PRO A 248 -24.23 36.68 12.49
CA PRO A 248 -24.49 35.27 12.80
C PRO A 248 -24.88 35.06 14.27
N PRO A 249 -25.62 33.98 14.58
CA PRO A 249 -26.17 33.74 15.92
C PRO A 249 -25.10 33.42 16.97
N ASN A 250 -23.92 32.91 16.60
CA ASN A 250 -22.81 32.60 17.51
C ASN A 250 -21.47 32.61 16.77
N ASN A 251 -20.38 32.39 17.50
CA ASN A 251 -19.00 32.42 17.03
C ASN A 251 -18.51 31.11 16.37
N TRP A 252 -19.39 30.20 15.95
CA TRP A 252 -18.97 28.93 15.35
C TRP A 252 -18.25 29.14 14.03
N VAL A 253 -17.13 28.43 13.84
CA VAL A 253 -16.22 28.57 12.69
C VAL A 253 -16.00 27.25 11.97
N THR A 254 -15.81 27.31 10.65
CA THR A 254 -15.46 26.17 9.80
C THR A 254 -13.96 25.95 9.78
N VAL A 255 -13.51 24.77 9.34
CA VAL A 255 -12.09 24.43 9.12
C VAL A 255 -11.37 25.43 8.19
N LYS A 256 -12.12 26.16 7.35
CA LYS A 256 -11.59 27.20 6.44
C LYS A 256 -11.45 28.58 7.11
N ASN A 257 -11.56 28.66 8.43
CA ASN A 257 -11.50 29.90 9.22
C ASN A 257 -12.57 30.93 8.81
N THR A 258 -13.74 30.47 8.40
CA THR A 258 -14.93 31.30 8.11
C THR A 258 -16.05 30.97 9.08
N SER A 259 -17.08 31.82 9.19
CA SER A 259 -18.28 31.49 9.98
C SER A 259 -18.93 30.20 9.48
N SER A 260 -19.39 29.36 10.40
CA SER A 260 -20.23 28.18 10.11
C SER A 260 -21.69 28.55 9.87
N TRP A 261 -22.02 29.84 9.72
CA TRP A 261 -23.36 30.32 9.40
C TRP A 261 -23.33 31.07 8.08
N THR A 262 -24.30 30.79 7.23
CA THR A 262 -24.47 31.48 5.95
C THR A 262 -25.84 32.12 5.89
N TYR A 263 -25.90 33.39 5.51
CA TYR A 263 -27.16 34.13 5.44
C TYR A 263 -27.91 33.79 4.15
N SER A 264 -29.18 33.42 4.26
CA SER A 264 -30.08 33.23 3.13
C SER A 264 -30.84 34.52 2.84
N GLU A 265 -30.64 35.07 1.65
CA GLU A 265 -31.35 36.27 1.22
C GLU A 265 -32.84 36.01 0.93
N SER A 266 -33.22 34.79 0.58
CA SER A 266 -34.62 34.41 0.32
C SER A 266 -35.39 34.22 1.62
N ARG A 267 -34.80 33.51 2.60
CA ARG A 267 -35.45 33.20 3.89
C ARG A 267 -35.22 34.25 4.98
N LYS A 268 -34.26 35.18 4.78
CA LYS A 268 -33.84 36.22 5.74
C LYS A 268 -33.38 35.65 7.10
N GLU A 269 -32.82 34.45 7.06
CA GLU A 269 -32.29 33.72 8.21
C GLU A 269 -30.89 33.18 7.88
N PHE A 270 -30.10 32.91 8.91
CA PHE A 270 -28.86 32.14 8.78
C PHE A 270 -29.15 30.65 8.81
N TYR A 271 -28.51 29.87 7.93
CA TYR A 271 -28.44 28.42 8.03
C TYR A 271 -27.06 27.95 8.47
N TYR A 272 -27.01 26.84 9.21
CA TYR A 272 -25.77 26.22 9.68
C TYR A 272 -25.08 25.43 8.55
N SER A 273 -23.78 25.67 8.37
CA SER A 273 -22.96 25.12 7.28
C SER A 273 -21.49 24.84 7.70
N PRO A 274 -21.25 23.95 8.67
CA PRO A 274 -19.91 23.70 9.25
C PRO A 274 -18.87 23.23 8.23
N GLN A 275 -19.33 22.57 7.16
CA GLN A 275 -18.49 22.07 6.06
C GLN A 275 -18.61 22.93 4.79
N GLY A 276 -19.18 24.14 4.90
CA GLY A 276 -19.46 25.02 3.75
C GLY A 276 -20.64 24.59 2.89
N ARG A 277 -21.47 23.66 3.39
CA ARG A 277 -22.73 23.21 2.78
C ARG A 277 -23.82 23.19 3.86
N PRO A 278 -25.10 23.40 3.51
CA PRO A 278 -26.19 23.38 4.48
C PRO A 278 -26.28 22.03 5.20
N GLN A 279 -26.25 22.06 6.53
CA GLN A 279 -26.28 20.87 7.38
C GLN A 279 -27.71 20.51 7.79
N LEU A 280 -28.08 19.26 7.56
CA LEU A 280 -29.34 18.68 8.02
C LEU A 280 -29.41 18.60 9.54
N ASN A 281 -30.59 18.85 10.06
CA ASN A 281 -30.91 18.84 11.48
C ASN A 281 -31.25 17.42 11.94
N PHE A 282 -30.26 16.63 12.33
CA PHE A 282 -30.48 15.27 12.86
C PHE A 282 -31.03 15.24 14.30
N ARG A 283 -31.37 16.38 14.90
CA ARG A 283 -32.24 16.41 16.09
C ARG A 283 -33.73 16.30 15.72
N ASN A 284 -34.07 16.47 14.45
CA ASN A 284 -35.42 16.26 13.92
C ASN A 284 -35.63 14.76 13.60
N PRO A 285 -36.57 14.07 14.25
CA PRO A 285 -36.79 12.63 14.03
C PRO A 285 -37.20 12.29 12.60
N ASN A 286 -37.86 13.21 11.88
CA ASN A 286 -38.22 12.98 10.47
C ASN A 286 -36.95 12.85 9.61
N VAL A 287 -35.94 13.68 9.87
CA VAL A 287 -34.67 13.65 9.12
C VAL A 287 -33.89 12.38 9.43
N THR A 288 -33.83 11.95 10.70
CA THR A 288 -33.17 10.70 11.11
C THR A 288 -33.83 9.48 10.48
N ASP A 289 -35.17 9.46 10.43
CA ASP A 289 -35.96 8.38 9.83
C ASP A 289 -35.80 8.33 8.30
N GLU A 290 -35.76 9.48 7.62
CA GLU A 290 -35.53 9.52 6.18
C GLU A 290 -34.13 9.00 5.81
N PHE A 291 -33.08 9.38 6.55
CA PHE A 291 -31.75 8.83 6.28
C PHE A 291 -31.67 7.32 6.58
N ALA A 292 -32.40 6.83 7.59
CA ALA A 292 -32.51 5.40 7.82
C ALA A 292 -33.17 4.67 6.61
N LYS A 293 -34.12 5.30 5.91
CA LYS A 293 -34.68 4.75 4.65
C LYS A 293 -33.64 4.73 3.53
N VAL A 294 -32.78 5.74 3.42
CA VAL A 294 -31.65 5.75 2.47
C VAL A 294 -30.72 4.56 2.72
N ILE A 295 -30.31 4.33 3.96
CA ILE A 295 -29.50 3.16 4.33
C ILE A 295 -30.19 1.86 3.94
N LYS A 296 -31.47 1.68 4.32
CA LYS A 296 -32.26 0.48 3.98
C LYS A 296 -32.30 0.23 2.47
N LYS A 297 -32.41 1.29 1.68
CA LYS A 297 -32.48 1.22 0.22
C LYS A 297 -31.17 0.70 -0.40
N PHE A 298 -30.01 1.23 0.00
CA PHE A 298 -28.72 0.72 -0.48
C PHE A 298 -28.46 -0.74 -0.08
N LEU A 299 -28.79 -1.10 1.15
CA LEU A 299 -28.69 -2.48 1.62
C LEU A 299 -29.64 -3.42 0.86
N GLY A 300 -30.88 -2.98 0.61
CA GLY A 300 -31.87 -3.71 -0.19
C GLY A 300 -31.42 -3.96 -1.64
N TYR A 301 -30.57 -3.09 -2.19
CA TYR A 301 -29.97 -3.27 -3.51
C TYR A 301 -28.68 -4.08 -3.54
N GLY A 302 -28.18 -4.53 -2.39
CA GLY A 302 -27.08 -5.48 -2.30
C GLY A 302 -25.80 -4.97 -1.65
N ALA A 303 -25.78 -3.74 -1.11
CA ALA A 303 -24.65 -3.28 -0.32
C ALA A 303 -24.45 -4.16 0.92
N SER A 304 -23.20 -4.52 1.20
CA SER A 304 -22.78 -5.42 2.28
C SER A 304 -22.43 -4.66 3.57
N GLY A 305 -22.39 -3.33 3.54
CA GLY A 305 -22.07 -2.46 4.67
C GLY A 305 -22.22 -0.99 4.32
N VAL A 306 -22.04 -0.12 5.32
CA VAL A 306 -22.17 1.34 5.16
C VAL A 306 -21.01 2.05 5.86
N ARG A 307 -20.43 3.05 5.20
CA ARG A 307 -19.47 4.00 5.78
C ARG A 307 -20.06 5.41 5.73
N LEU A 308 -20.03 6.14 6.84
CA LEU A 308 -20.55 7.50 6.92
C LEU A 308 -19.41 8.51 6.91
N ARG A 309 -19.52 9.55 6.08
CA ARG A 309 -18.60 10.69 6.04
C ARG A 309 -19.18 11.89 6.79
N GLY A 310 -18.32 12.66 7.46
CA GLY A 310 -18.74 13.86 8.19
C GLY A 310 -19.50 13.52 9.47
N ALA A 311 -19.28 12.33 10.05
CA ALA A 311 -19.97 11.90 11.26
C ALA A 311 -19.77 12.86 12.45
N PRO A 312 -18.59 13.48 12.66
CA PRO A 312 -18.38 14.44 13.75
C PRO A 312 -19.38 15.60 13.74
N TYR A 313 -19.86 16.03 12.57
CA TYR A 313 -20.67 17.24 12.37
C TYR A 313 -22.18 17.00 12.32
N LEU A 314 -22.64 15.74 12.50
CA LEU A 314 -24.06 15.41 12.31
C LEU A 314 -24.99 16.06 13.34
N LEU A 315 -24.47 16.38 14.52
CA LEU A 315 -25.22 17.04 15.57
C LEU A 315 -24.56 18.36 15.93
N ALA A 316 -25.38 19.38 16.15
CA ALA A 316 -24.98 20.63 16.77
C ALA A 316 -25.68 20.80 18.13
N ASP A 317 -25.08 21.60 19.00
CA ASP A 317 -25.66 21.96 20.30
C ASP A 317 -27.01 22.66 20.13
N GLY A 318 -28.03 22.18 20.84
CA GLY A 318 -29.40 22.68 20.71
C GLY A 318 -29.64 24.05 21.37
N LYS A 319 -28.72 24.54 22.20
CA LYS A 319 -28.79 25.86 22.83
C LYS A 319 -28.11 26.94 21.99
N PHE A 320 -27.26 26.55 21.05
CA PHE A 320 -26.56 27.45 20.12
C PHE A 320 -25.67 28.49 20.81
N GLU A 321 -25.10 28.12 21.97
CA GLU A 321 -24.14 28.93 22.71
C GLU A 321 -22.82 29.09 21.94
N ASP A 322 -22.08 30.16 22.24
CA ASP A 322 -20.74 30.38 21.70
C ASP A 322 -19.77 29.26 22.14
N GLU A 323 -18.86 28.89 21.23
CA GLU A 323 -17.72 28.02 21.49
C GLU A 323 -16.69 28.70 22.39
N ILE A 324 -15.98 27.89 23.17
CA ILE A 324 -14.88 28.35 24.02
C ILE A 324 -13.65 28.60 23.15
N ILE A 325 -13.10 29.80 23.24
CA ILE A 325 -11.83 30.17 22.59
C ILE A 325 -10.67 29.71 23.48
N LEU A 326 -9.84 28.82 22.96
CA LEU A 326 -8.63 28.31 23.58
C LEU A 326 -7.51 29.36 23.48
N GLN A 327 -7.02 29.84 24.63
CA GLN A 327 -5.92 30.79 24.64
C GLN A 327 -4.59 30.09 24.29
N ASN A 328 -3.82 30.68 23.38
CA ASN A 328 -2.46 30.24 22.98
C ASN A 328 -2.37 28.91 22.19
N ALA A 329 -3.34 28.63 21.31
CA ALA A 329 -3.18 27.55 20.33
C ALA A 329 -1.93 27.78 19.45
N PRO A 330 -0.91 26.91 19.47
CA PRO A 330 0.35 27.13 18.76
C PRO A 330 0.12 27.25 17.25
N GLY A 331 0.58 28.34 16.63
CA GLY A 331 0.49 28.54 15.18
C GLY A 331 -0.91 28.93 14.67
N CYS A 332 -1.83 29.33 15.55
CA CYS A 332 -3.21 29.69 15.21
C CYS A 332 -3.52 31.14 15.61
N PHE A 333 -4.21 31.87 14.73
CA PHE A 333 -4.81 33.16 15.10
C PHE A 333 -6.08 32.93 15.94
N MET A 334 -6.46 33.89 16.77
CA MET A 334 -7.64 33.77 17.66
C MET A 334 -8.97 33.55 16.89
N THR A 335 -9.00 33.92 15.61
CA THR A 335 -10.14 33.73 14.71
C THR A 335 -10.11 32.40 13.97
N ASP A 336 -8.98 31.69 14.01
CA ASP A 336 -8.82 30.43 13.29
C ASP A 336 -9.53 29.29 14.00
N TYR A 337 -9.96 28.31 13.20
CA TYR A 337 -10.65 27.12 13.64
C TYR A 337 -9.93 26.40 14.80
N CYS A 338 -8.61 26.26 14.74
CA CYS A 338 -7.83 25.60 15.80
C CYS A 338 -7.78 26.36 17.13
N SER A 339 -8.27 27.60 17.20
CA SER A 339 -8.42 28.37 18.43
C SER A 339 -9.75 28.13 19.15
N TYR A 340 -10.65 27.29 18.62
CA TYR A 340 -11.93 26.96 19.23
C TYR A 340 -11.95 25.52 19.73
N SER A 341 -12.73 25.27 20.79
CA SER A 341 -12.81 23.94 21.42
C SER A 341 -13.61 22.90 20.61
N HIS A 342 -14.53 23.37 19.75
CA HIS A 342 -15.48 22.55 18.97
C HIS A 342 -16.34 21.59 19.79
N SER A 343 -16.52 21.88 21.08
CA SER A 343 -17.26 21.03 22.01
C SER A 343 -18.79 21.07 21.80
N LYS A 344 -19.28 22.05 21.04
CA LYS A 344 -20.69 22.29 20.72
C LYS A 344 -21.05 21.91 19.28
N THR A 345 -20.05 21.78 18.40
CA THR A 345 -20.25 21.54 16.97
C THR A 345 -19.73 20.19 16.48
N GLU A 346 -18.88 19.52 17.26
CA GLU A 346 -18.26 18.26 16.84
C GLU A 346 -18.31 17.19 17.92
N ASN A 347 -18.55 15.94 17.49
CA ASN A 347 -18.50 14.75 18.33
C ASN A 347 -19.28 14.89 19.65
N LEU A 348 -20.49 15.45 19.56
CA LEU A 348 -21.40 15.53 20.70
C LEU A 348 -21.71 14.11 21.22
N LEU A 349 -21.85 13.95 22.55
CA LEU A 349 -22.03 12.62 23.16
C LEU A 349 -23.30 11.92 22.69
N GLU A 350 -24.35 12.67 22.32
CA GLU A 350 -25.58 12.11 21.77
C GLU A 350 -25.41 11.46 20.39
N LEU A 351 -24.29 11.73 19.69
CA LEU A 351 -23.97 11.13 18.39
C LEU A 351 -23.99 9.60 18.44
N SER A 352 -23.51 9.03 19.54
CA SER A 352 -23.51 7.58 19.79
C SER A 352 -24.89 6.95 19.68
N THR A 353 -25.94 7.67 20.12
CA THR A 353 -27.34 7.22 20.07
C THR A 353 -27.85 7.20 18.63
N LEU A 354 -27.62 8.30 17.89
CA LEU A 354 -28.00 8.42 16.49
C LEU A 354 -27.33 7.32 15.63
N LEU A 355 -26.02 7.16 15.79
CA LEU A 355 -25.25 6.15 15.06
C LEU A 355 -25.69 4.73 15.41
N LYS A 356 -26.10 4.48 16.66
CA LYS A 356 -26.59 3.17 17.10
C LYS A 356 -27.88 2.78 16.38
N GLU A 357 -28.81 3.71 16.15
CA GLU A 357 -30.04 3.45 15.42
C GLU A 357 -29.76 2.97 14.00
N TRP A 358 -28.84 3.65 13.30
CA TRP A 358 -28.42 3.27 11.95
C TRP A 358 -27.60 1.97 11.92
N ARG A 359 -26.75 1.74 12.92
CA ARG A 359 -26.04 0.45 13.07
C ARG A 359 -27.03 -0.71 13.17
N VAL A 360 -28.10 -0.56 13.95
CA VAL A 360 -29.13 -1.62 14.09
C VAL A 360 -29.78 -1.91 12.74
N VAL A 361 -30.07 -0.89 11.93
CA VAL A 361 -30.58 -1.08 10.57
C VAL A 361 -29.61 -1.90 9.72
N VAL A 362 -28.31 -1.56 9.72
CA VAL A 362 -27.29 -2.30 8.97
C VAL A 362 -27.18 -3.75 9.45
N LYS A 363 -27.12 -3.99 10.77
CA LYS A 363 -27.01 -5.35 11.33
C LYS A 363 -28.25 -6.20 11.08
N ASN A 364 -29.44 -5.61 11.05
CA ASN A 364 -30.68 -6.36 10.79
C ASN A 364 -30.83 -6.77 9.32
N MET A 365 -30.30 -5.97 8.38
CA MET A 365 -30.43 -6.22 6.95
C MET A 365 -29.25 -6.96 6.32
N THR A 366 -28.13 -7.10 7.03
CA THR A 366 -26.91 -7.73 6.50
C THR A 366 -26.47 -8.93 7.33
N GLU A 367 -25.92 -9.95 6.68
CA GLU A 367 -25.29 -11.11 7.34
C GLU A 367 -23.89 -10.73 7.89
N ASN A 368 -23.83 -9.80 8.85
CA ASN A 368 -22.61 -9.26 9.49
C ASN A 368 -21.90 -8.10 8.76
N GLY A 369 -22.65 -7.25 8.05
CA GLY A 369 -22.11 -6.05 7.42
C GLY A 369 -21.49 -5.07 8.40
N PRO A 370 -20.38 -4.38 8.04
CA PRO A 370 -19.77 -3.38 8.89
C PRO A 370 -20.53 -2.04 8.82
N PHE A 371 -20.66 -1.39 9.97
CA PHE A 371 -21.07 0.02 10.08
C PHE A 371 -19.85 0.85 10.46
N MET A 372 -19.48 1.79 9.59
CA MET A 372 -18.20 2.49 9.60
C MET A 372 -18.37 4.00 9.56
N VAL A 373 -17.32 4.72 9.97
CA VAL A 373 -17.17 6.16 9.81
C VAL A 373 -15.87 6.42 9.05
N ALA A 374 -15.88 7.42 8.16
CA ALA A 374 -14.75 7.77 7.30
C ALA A 374 -13.77 8.74 7.95
N ASP A 375 -14.17 9.36 9.07
CA ASP A 375 -13.39 10.34 9.83
C ASP A 375 -12.59 9.65 10.95
N ASP A 376 -11.39 10.15 11.27
CA ASP A 376 -10.65 9.72 12.46
C ASP A 376 -11.41 10.11 13.74
N LEU A 377 -11.46 9.21 14.72
CA LEU A 377 -12.23 9.41 15.95
C LEU A 377 -11.46 10.31 16.95
N SER A 378 -11.61 11.63 16.82
CA SER A 378 -10.95 12.59 17.72
C SER A 378 -11.51 12.56 19.15
N ASN A 379 -12.83 12.40 19.32
CA ASN A 379 -13.47 12.16 20.61
C ASN A 379 -14.19 10.80 20.62
N ILE A 380 -13.51 9.81 21.18
CA ILE A 380 -13.88 8.39 21.13
C ILE A 380 -15.18 8.10 21.90
N GLU A 381 -15.45 8.85 22.97
CA GLU A 381 -16.65 8.64 23.80
C GLU A 381 -17.94 8.93 23.02
N ALA A 382 -17.90 9.81 22.01
CA ALA A 382 -19.03 10.08 21.13
C ALA A 382 -19.43 8.88 20.24
N TYR A 383 -18.59 7.83 20.19
CA TYR A 383 -18.80 6.63 19.38
C TYR A 383 -19.00 5.36 20.22
N LYS A 384 -19.17 5.52 21.55
CA LYS A 384 -19.40 4.41 22.48
C LYS A 384 -20.80 4.48 23.08
N VAL A 385 -21.41 3.31 23.26
CA VAL A 385 -22.61 3.14 24.09
C VAL A 385 -22.35 1.99 25.06
N ASN A 386 -22.54 2.23 26.36
CA ASN A 386 -22.22 1.26 27.42
C ASN A 386 -20.79 0.70 27.29
N ASN A 387 -19.82 1.59 27.04
CA ASN A 387 -18.40 1.27 26.83
C ASN A 387 -18.10 0.35 25.63
N SER A 388 -19.07 0.14 24.73
CA SER A 388 -18.92 -0.63 23.51
C SER A 388 -18.96 0.28 22.29
N PHE A 389 -18.01 0.10 21.36
CA PHE A 389 -17.98 0.87 20.12
C PHE A 389 -19.19 0.56 19.23
N ILE A 390 -19.77 1.63 18.67
CA ILE A 390 -20.82 1.56 17.66
C ILE A 390 -20.24 1.36 16.26
N VAL A 391 -19.05 1.91 16.01
CA VAL A 391 -18.31 1.76 14.75
C VAL A 391 -17.53 0.45 14.78
N ASP A 392 -17.72 -0.41 13.77
CA ASP A 392 -17.08 -1.73 13.73
C ASP A 392 -15.58 -1.66 13.39
N LEU A 393 -15.19 -0.66 12.58
CA LEU A 393 -13.83 -0.45 12.10
C LEU A 393 -13.42 1.02 12.25
N PRO A 394 -13.03 1.48 13.45
CA PRO A 394 -12.53 2.83 13.65
C PRO A 394 -11.32 3.11 12.76
N LEU A 395 -11.39 4.16 11.95
CA LEU A 395 -10.28 4.58 11.09
C LEU A 395 -9.11 5.06 11.94
N GLN A 396 -7.90 4.71 11.50
CA GLN A 396 -6.62 5.20 12.02
C GLN A 396 -5.75 5.62 10.83
N SER A 397 -5.76 6.91 10.49
CA SER A 397 -5.02 7.45 9.34
C SER A 397 -3.69 8.14 9.72
N HIS A 398 -3.58 8.67 10.94
CA HIS A 398 -2.46 9.53 11.34
C HIS A 398 -1.30 8.81 12.03
N LEU A 399 -1.51 7.56 12.48
CA LEU A 399 -0.54 6.86 13.35
C LEU A 399 0.81 6.65 12.65
N PHE A 400 0.80 6.31 11.36
CA PHE A 400 1.99 5.97 10.58
C PHE A 400 2.53 7.16 9.73
N HIS A 401 2.16 8.39 10.07
CA HIS A 401 2.66 9.57 9.35
C HIS A 401 4.13 9.85 9.68
N LYS A 402 4.92 10.31 8.70
CA LYS A 402 6.38 10.56 8.84
C LYS A 402 6.73 11.55 9.96
N SER A 403 5.85 12.49 10.29
CA SER A 403 6.02 13.43 11.40
C SER A 403 6.06 12.76 12.77
N ASN A 404 5.55 11.53 12.89
CA ASN A 404 5.40 10.79 14.14
C ASN A 404 6.47 9.68 14.30
N ALA A 405 7.52 9.65 13.45
CA ALA A 405 8.44 8.53 13.26
C ALA A 405 9.43 8.25 14.42
N ASN A 406 9.17 8.73 15.64
CA ASN A 406 9.89 8.27 16.82
C ASN A 406 9.32 6.91 17.27
N VAL A 407 10.17 5.90 17.43
CA VAL A 407 9.77 4.54 17.85
C VAL A 407 8.97 4.57 19.17
N THR A 408 9.39 5.38 20.14
CA THR A 408 8.68 5.49 21.42
C THR A 408 7.26 6.00 21.23
N ASN A 409 7.08 7.01 20.37
CA ASN A 409 5.77 7.58 20.08
C ASN A 409 4.89 6.55 19.36
N ILE A 410 5.43 5.81 18.38
CA ILE A 410 4.71 4.73 17.68
C ILE A 410 4.21 3.68 18.68
N VAL A 411 5.07 3.19 19.56
CA VAL A 411 4.70 2.20 20.58
C VAL A 411 3.64 2.75 21.54
N GLN A 412 3.80 4.00 21.99
CA GLN A 412 2.82 4.65 22.86
C GLN A 412 1.46 4.83 22.18
N MET A 413 1.43 5.27 20.92
CA MET A 413 0.20 5.45 20.14
C MET A 413 -0.50 4.13 19.85
N LEU A 414 0.25 3.06 19.53
CA LEU A 414 -0.34 1.73 19.37
C LEU A 414 -0.89 1.21 20.69
N ASN A 415 -0.13 1.33 21.78
CA ASN A 415 -0.60 0.92 23.10
C ASN A 415 -1.82 1.74 23.56
N SER A 416 -1.89 3.04 23.28
CA SER A 416 -3.06 3.85 23.61
C SER A 416 -4.28 3.43 22.79
N THR A 417 -4.09 3.16 21.49
CA THR A 417 -5.16 2.67 20.60
C THR A 417 -5.80 1.38 21.12
N PHE A 418 -4.98 0.39 21.50
CA PHE A 418 -5.50 -0.90 21.95
C PHE A 418 -5.90 -0.93 23.43
N ASN A 419 -5.13 -0.30 24.33
CA ASN A 419 -5.34 -0.43 25.77
C ASN A 419 -6.19 0.70 26.37
N ILE A 420 -5.97 1.95 25.95
CA ILE A 420 -6.68 3.12 26.51
C ILE A 420 -8.02 3.29 25.80
N ASN A 421 -7.97 3.32 24.48
CA ASN A 421 -9.16 3.52 23.66
C ASN A 421 -10.01 2.25 23.58
N ASN A 422 -9.45 1.09 23.94
CA ASN A 422 -10.09 -0.22 23.89
C ASN A 422 -10.60 -0.58 22.48
N ILE A 423 -9.88 -0.14 21.44
CA ILE A 423 -10.19 -0.48 20.05
C ILE A 423 -9.61 -1.86 19.77
N THR A 424 -10.47 -2.84 19.54
CA THR A 424 -10.05 -4.24 19.34
C THR A 424 -9.61 -4.52 17.90
N TRP A 425 -10.20 -3.85 16.92
CA TRP A 425 -9.95 -4.08 15.50
C TRP A 425 -10.09 -2.79 14.67
N PRO A 426 -9.01 -2.00 14.51
CA PRO A 426 -9.03 -0.74 13.75
C PRO A 426 -8.95 -0.97 12.23
N LEU A 427 -9.28 0.08 11.47
CA LEU A 427 -9.00 0.18 10.04
C LEU A 427 -7.75 1.04 9.81
N TRP A 428 -6.72 0.46 9.20
CA TRP A 428 -5.44 1.13 8.97
C TRP A 428 -5.42 1.78 7.59
N LYS A 429 -5.35 3.12 7.52
CA LYS A 429 -5.13 3.86 6.28
C LYS A 429 -3.71 4.41 6.26
N ILE A 430 -2.96 4.12 5.20
CA ILE A 430 -1.60 4.61 5.02
C ILE A 430 -1.52 5.36 3.68
N ASN A 431 -0.85 6.52 3.70
CA ASN A 431 -0.71 7.37 2.52
C ASN A 431 0.54 7.06 1.66
N SER A 432 1.43 6.16 2.09
CA SER A 432 2.48 5.42 1.31
C SER A 432 3.79 5.26 2.10
N THR A 433 4.24 4.01 2.32
CA THR A 433 5.58 3.44 1.99
C THR A 433 5.50 1.89 2.05
N SER A 434 6.39 1.16 1.37
CA SER A 434 6.38 -0.33 1.35
C SER A 434 6.60 -1.00 2.72
N GLU A 435 7.27 -0.31 3.66
CA GLU A 435 7.63 -0.84 4.98
C GLU A 435 6.41 -0.94 5.90
N TRP A 436 5.52 0.06 5.85
CA TRP A 436 4.32 0.10 6.70
C TRP A 436 3.25 -0.91 6.26
N ASP A 437 3.28 -1.37 5.01
CA ASP A 437 2.40 -2.42 4.51
C ASP A 437 2.63 -3.73 5.28
N ILE A 438 3.89 -4.14 5.48
CA ILE A 438 4.20 -5.37 6.24
C ILE A 438 3.64 -5.27 7.66
N ILE A 439 3.79 -4.11 8.30
CA ILE A 439 3.31 -3.86 9.65
C ILE A 439 1.78 -3.94 9.69
N THR A 440 1.08 -3.15 8.87
CA THR A 440 -0.39 -3.03 8.93
C THR A 440 -1.14 -4.30 8.56
N TYR A 441 -0.53 -5.18 7.75
CA TYR A 441 -1.12 -6.49 7.44
C TYR A 441 -1.01 -7.49 8.59
N LEU A 442 0.00 -7.34 9.46
CA LEU A 442 0.35 -8.33 10.49
C LEU A 442 -0.01 -7.87 11.92
N ILE A 443 -0.24 -6.58 12.16
CA ILE A 443 -0.87 -6.09 13.40
C ILE A 443 -2.39 -6.37 13.41
N PRO A 444 -3.05 -6.36 14.58
CA PRO A 444 -4.51 -6.47 14.65
C PRO A 444 -5.19 -5.32 13.91
N GLY A 445 -6.28 -5.61 13.20
CA GLY A 445 -7.00 -4.63 12.38
C GLY A 445 -7.01 -4.99 10.91
N THR A 446 -7.72 -4.19 10.13
CA THR A 446 -7.94 -4.37 8.69
C THR A 446 -7.14 -3.31 7.92
N PRO A 447 -6.24 -3.70 7.00
CA PRO A 447 -5.56 -2.74 6.15
C PRO A 447 -6.51 -2.20 5.07
N LEU A 448 -6.50 -0.87 4.90
CA LEU A 448 -7.18 -0.17 3.82
C LEU A 448 -6.17 0.12 2.71
N VAL A 449 -6.42 -0.40 1.51
CA VAL A 449 -5.54 -0.25 0.34
C VAL A 449 -6.20 0.58 -0.76
N THR A 450 -5.37 1.13 -1.64
CA THR A 450 -5.81 1.76 -2.89
C THR A 450 -5.64 0.79 -4.05
N SER A 451 -6.42 0.95 -5.13
CA SER A 451 -6.49 0.05 -6.31
C SER A 451 -5.16 -0.14 -7.09
N THR A 452 -4.13 0.64 -6.76
CA THR A 452 -2.82 0.65 -7.41
C THR A 452 -1.75 -0.16 -6.66
N THR A 453 -1.97 -0.50 -5.39
CA THR A 453 -0.95 -1.16 -4.56
C THR A 453 -0.78 -2.63 -4.95
N VAL A 454 0.43 -3.01 -5.40
CA VAL A 454 0.78 -4.41 -5.68
C VAL A 454 0.96 -5.15 -4.37
N GLN A 455 0.10 -6.12 -4.10
CA GLN A 455 0.17 -6.88 -2.86
C GLN A 455 1.07 -8.11 -2.96
N ASN A 456 1.86 -8.33 -1.92
CA ASN A 456 2.67 -9.53 -1.80
C ASN A 456 1.79 -10.72 -1.36
N LYS A 457 1.64 -11.73 -2.23
CA LYS A 457 0.85 -12.95 -1.96
C LYS A 457 1.29 -13.68 -0.69
N GLN A 458 2.57 -13.61 -0.32
CA GLN A 458 3.09 -14.21 0.90
C GLN A 458 2.56 -13.50 2.15
N LEU A 459 2.41 -12.18 2.10
CA LEU A 459 1.87 -11.38 3.20
C LEU A 459 0.39 -11.72 3.48
N LEU A 460 -0.40 -11.88 2.42
CA LEU A 460 -1.78 -12.36 2.52
C LEU A 460 -1.86 -13.75 3.16
N LYS A 461 -1.01 -14.69 2.72
CA LYS A 461 -0.93 -16.03 3.32
C LYS A 461 -0.52 -15.99 4.80
N MET A 462 0.42 -15.11 5.17
CA MET A 462 0.83 -14.94 6.57
C MET A 462 -0.31 -14.35 7.42
N ARG A 463 -1.10 -13.43 6.87
CA ARG A 463 -2.24 -12.82 7.55
C ARG A 463 -3.32 -13.84 7.90
N GLU A 464 -3.55 -14.84 7.07
CA GLU A 464 -4.52 -15.92 7.35
C GLU A 464 -4.12 -16.80 8.54
N SER A 465 -2.87 -16.71 9.01
CA SER A 465 -2.39 -17.53 10.13
C SER A 465 -3.16 -17.24 11.44
N PRO A 466 -3.38 -18.26 12.29
CA PRO A 466 -4.01 -18.07 13.60
C PRO A 466 -3.31 -17.03 14.48
N SER A 467 -1.97 -16.90 14.36
CA SER A 467 -1.17 -15.91 15.08
C SER A 467 -1.56 -14.48 14.73
N VAL A 468 -1.83 -14.17 13.45
CA VAL A 468 -2.26 -12.83 13.03
C VAL A 468 -3.76 -12.60 13.29
N MET A 469 -4.60 -13.60 13.06
CA MET A 469 -6.05 -13.40 13.19
C MET A 469 -6.54 -13.40 14.65
N ARG A 470 -5.83 -14.10 15.54
CA ARG A 470 -6.29 -14.36 16.93
C ARG A 470 -5.18 -14.34 17.97
N GLY A 471 -3.92 -14.31 17.56
CA GLY A 471 -2.80 -14.31 18.51
C GLY A 471 -2.72 -13.03 19.32
N SER A 472 -2.24 -13.19 20.56
CA SER A 472 -1.89 -12.06 21.41
C SER A 472 -0.73 -11.29 20.79
N PHE A 473 -0.64 -10.02 21.13
CA PHE A 473 0.33 -9.10 20.56
C PHE A 473 0.99 -8.25 21.62
N SER A 474 2.19 -7.76 21.33
CA SER A 474 2.87 -6.77 22.15
C SER A 474 3.83 -5.95 21.29
N PHE A 475 3.91 -4.65 21.57
CA PHE A 475 4.73 -3.68 20.86
C PHE A 475 5.93 -3.28 21.73
N HIS A 476 7.10 -3.18 21.11
CA HIS A 476 8.38 -3.00 21.80
C HIS A 476 9.22 -1.93 21.09
N ALA A 477 9.87 -1.10 21.89
CA ALA A 477 10.95 -0.23 21.46
C ALA A 477 12.26 -0.92 21.86
N VAL A 478 13.08 -1.28 20.89
CA VAL A 478 14.28 -2.11 21.09
C VAL A 478 15.53 -1.29 20.77
N LYS A 479 16.67 -1.68 21.36
CA LYS A 479 17.98 -1.05 21.16
C LYS A 479 17.93 0.47 21.39
N ASN A 480 17.74 0.90 22.64
CA ASN A 480 17.64 2.31 23.03
C ASN A 480 16.60 3.10 22.22
N ASN A 481 15.44 2.48 21.95
CA ASN A 481 14.31 3.07 21.20
C ASN A 481 14.64 3.43 19.74
N THR A 482 15.59 2.73 19.10
CA THR A 482 15.93 2.96 17.68
C THR A 482 15.17 2.04 16.73
N VAL A 483 14.76 0.86 17.20
CA VAL A 483 14.05 -0.14 16.40
C VAL A 483 12.67 -0.40 17.00
N PHE A 484 11.64 -0.27 16.17
CA PHE A 484 10.28 -0.71 16.50
C PHE A 484 10.16 -2.20 16.23
N ALA A 485 9.61 -2.96 17.17
CA ALA A 485 9.31 -4.38 16.96
C ALA A 485 7.96 -4.76 17.57
N PHE A 486 7.30 -5.76 17.00
CA PHE A 486 6.14 -6.38 17.62
C PHE A 486 6.11 -7.87 17.37
N ILE A 487 5.42 -8.58 18.26
CA ILE A 487 5.19 -10.02 18.13
C ILE A 487 3.70 -10.34 18.05
N ARG A 488 3.38 -11.42 17.34
CA ARG A 488 2.06 -12.07 17.34
C ARG A 488 2.23 -13.54 17.70
N VAL A 489 1.60 -13.99 18.78
CA VAL A 489 1.77 -15.36 19.27
C VAL A 489 0.44 -16.00 19.63
N THR A 490 0.30 -17.28 19.33
CA THR A 490 -0.84 -18.09 19.79
C THR A 490 -0.38 -19.52 20.04
N ALA A 491 -0.97 -20.17 21.05
CA ALA A 491 -0.55 -21.51 21.45
C ALA A 491 -0.71 -22.51 20.29
N GLY A 492 0.27 -23.40 20.13
CA GLY A 492 0.27 -24.45 19.11
C GLY A 492 0.52 -23.98 17.67
N ASN A 493 0.83 -22.69 17.45
CA ASN A 493 1.12 -22.15 16.11
C ASN A 493 2.44 -21.35 16.13
N PRO A 494 3.14 -21.23 14.98
CA PRO A 494 4.33 -20.39 14.89
C PRO A 494 4.04 -18.92 15.20
N GLY A 495 4.87 -18.30 16.03
CA GLY A 495 4.83 -16.87 16.30
C GLY A 495 5.40 -16.04 15.15
N ILE A 496 5.00 -14.78 15.05
CA ILE A 496 5.53 -13.82 14.08
C ILE A 496 6.22 -12.70 14.83
N LEU A 497 7.43 -12.34 14.39
CA LEU A 497 8.19 -11.18 14.83
C LEU A 497 8.36 -10.25 13.63
N VAL A 498 8.01 -8.97 13.80
CA VAL A 498 8.25 -7.93 12.80
C VAL A 498 9.09 -6.84 13.45
N ALA A 499 10.09 -6.34 12.73
CA ALA A 499 10.97 -5.27 13.17
C ALA A 499 11.16 -4.23 12.07
N LEU A 500 11.20 -2.95 12.47
CA LEU A 500 11.41 -1.80 11.60
C LEU A 500 12.42 -0.86 12.26
N ASN A 501 13.41 -0.45 11.49
CA ASN A 501 14.36 0.59 11.89
C ASN A 501 14.03 1.89 11.15
N PRO A 502 13.30 2.83 11.76
CA PRO A 502 13.01 4.13 11.14
C PRO A 502 14.23 5.06 11.11
N SER A 503 15.32 4.74 11.82
CA SER A 503 16.52 5.57 11.82
C SER A 503 17.31 5.47 10.50
N ASP A 504 18.23 6.41 10.30
CA ASP A 504 19.11 6.43 9.12
C ASP A 504 20.34 5.53 9.25
N ASN A 505 20.55 4.91 10.43
CA ASN A 505 21.73 4.10 10.73
C ASN A 505 21.38 2.62 10.84
N ARG A 506 22.26 1.75 10.33
CA ARG A 506 22.14 0.30 10.49
C ARG A 506 22.25 -0.06 11.97
N THR A 507 21.38 -0.96 12.44
CA THR A 507 21.37 -1.42 13.83
C THR A 507 21.39 -2.94 13.92
N VAL A 508 22.05 -3.48 14.94
CA VAL A 508 22.03 -4.93 15.26
C VAL A 508 21.31 -5.12 16.58
N VAL A 509 20.35 -6.04 16.58
CA VAL A 509 19.39 -6.24 17.66
C VAL A 509 19.48 -7.67 18.22
N ASP A 510 19.46 -7.75 19.55
CA ASP A 510 19.27 -8.99 20.30
C ASP A 510 17.80 -9.10 20.72
N PHE A 511 17.02 -9.90 20.00
CA PHE A 511 15.59 -10.02 20.28
C PHE A 511 15.28 -10.81 21.57
N PRO A 512 15.87 -11.98 21.86
CA PRO A 512 15.59 -12.72 23.09
C PRO A 512 15.90 -11.91 24.36
N ALA A 513 16.95 -11.08 24.35
CA ALA A 513 17.27 -10.21 25.50
C ALA A 513 16.20 -9.15 25.75
N ASN A 514 15.53 -8.67 24.70
CA ASN A 514 14.52 -7.61 24.79
C ASN A 514 13.07 -8.15 24.84
N ILE A 515 12.80 -9.32 24.27
CA ILE A 515 11.47 -9.90 24.09
C ILE A 515 11.52 -11.39 24.45
N LYS A 516 11.14 -11.71 25.69
CA LYS A 516 11.22 -13.08 26.26
C LYS A 516 10.48 -14.17 25.49
N ALA A 517 9.50 -13.81 24.66
CA ALA A 517 8.72 -14.78 23.87
C ALA A 517 9.41 -15.20 22.57
N VAL A 518 10.53 -14.55 22.20
CA VAL A 518 11.31 -14.88 21.00
C VAL A 518 12.26 -16.03 21.32
N SER A 519 12.32 -17.02 20.42
CA SER A 519 13.25 -18.16 20.53
C SER A 519 14.67 -17.79 20.11
N GLU A 520 15.64 -18.62 20.48
CA GLU A 520 17.07 -18.48 20.11
C GLU A 520 17.31 -18.40 18.59
N GLU A 521 16.44 -19.05 17.81
CA GLU A 521 16.47 -19.04 16.35
C GLU A 521 15.18 -18.46 15.77
N VAL A 522 15.32 -17.63 14.73
CA VAL A 522 14.20 -17.08 13.96
C VAL A 522 14.39 -17.37 12.47
N THR A 523 13.31 -17.53 11.73
CA THR A 523 13.37 -17.74 10.27
C THR A 523 12.90 -16.49 9.55
N VAL A 524 13.70 -15.99 8.62
CA VAL A 524 13.34 -14.79 7.84
C VAL A 524 12.28 -15.17 6.80
N GLN A 525 11.10 -14.57 6.88
CA GLN A 525 10.01 -14.86 5.93
C GLN A 525 9.91 -13.80 4.84
N LEU A 526 10.02 -12.52 5.21
CA LEU A 526 9.81 -11.38 4.32
C LEU A 526 10.63 -10.19 4.80
N TRP A 527 11.03 -9.32 3.87
CA TRP A 527 11.63 -8.02 4.12
C TRP A 527 11.08 -6.98 3.14
N SER A 528 11.22 -5.69 3.47
CA SER A 528 10.83 -4.58 2.59
C SER A 528 11.80 -4.43 1.41
N GLU A 529 11.40 -3.68 0.38
CA GLU A 529 12.25 -3.44 -0.80
C GLU A 529 13.54 -2.68 -0.47
N ASN A 530 13.53 -1.89 0.60
CA ASN A 530 14.68 -1.09 1.06
C ASN A 530 15.59 -1.85 2.04
N TYR A 531 15.24 -3.07 2.43
CA TYR A 531 16.09 -3.90 3.28
C TYR A 531 17.30 -4.40 2.52
N HIS A 532 18.50 -4.22 3.08
CA HIS A 532 19.75 -4.59 2.42
C HIS A 532 20.76 -5.16 3.43
N GLU A 533 20.69 -6.47 3.63
CA GLU A 533 21.69 -7.23 4.37
C GLU A 533 22.08 -8.47 3.54
N PRO A 534 23.34 -8.58 3.07
CA PRO A 534 23.74 -9.65 2.13
C PRO A 534 23.66 -11.05 2.75
N ASP A 535 23.82 -11.16 4.07
CA ASP A 535 23.83 -12.44 4.79
C ASP A 535 22.43 -12.94 5.18
N MET A 536 21.39 -12.12 4.94
CA MET A 536 20.02 -12.43 5.32
C MET A 536 19.28 -13.04 4.13
N ILE A 537 18.89 -14.32 4.27
CA ILE A 537 18.25 -15.11 3.22
C ILE A 537 16.85 -15.54 3.67
N ILE A 538 15.84 -15.37 2.81
CA ILE A 538 14.47 -15.83 3.06
C ILE A 538 14.44 -17.35 3.26
N ASN A 539 13.60 -17.81 4.18
CA ASN A 539 13.42 -19.21 4.60
C ASN A 539 14.65 -19.88 5.22
N VAL A 540 15.63 -19.08 5.66
CA VAL A 540 16.81 -19.57 6.39
C VAL A 540 16.71 -19.15 7.85
N LYS A 541 17.12 -20.06 8.75
CA LYS A 541 17.22 -19.80 10.18
C LYS A 541 18.38 -18.85 10.48
N GLN A 542 18.16 -17.92 11.39
CA GLN A 542 19.10 -16.91 11.84
C GLN A 542 19.14 -16.90 13.37
N ASN A 543 20.30 -16.57 13.92
CA ASN A 543 20.46 -16.41 15.36
C ASN A 543 19.76 -15.12 15.82
N ALA A 544 18.78 -15.26 16.71
CA ALA A 544 17.93 -14.14 17.16
C ALA A 544 18.67 -13.11 18.05
N HIS A 545 19.86 -13.45 18.57
CA HIS A 545 20.68 -12.54 19.38
C HIS A 545 21.44 -11.48 18.57
N SER A 546 21.55 -11.64 17.26
CA SER A 546 22.37 -10.74 16.43
C SER A 546 21.75 -10.55 15.05
N ILE A 547 20.53 -9.99 15.01
CA ILE A 547 19.84 -9.70 13.76
C ILE A 547 20.14 -8.27 13.29
N PRO A 548 20.69 -8.09 12.07
CA PRO A 548 20.89 -6.76 11.50
C PRO A 548 19.60 -6.22 10.86
N ILE A 549 19.27 -4.97 11.18
CA ILE A 549 18.12 -4.24 10.64
C ILE A 549 18.62 -2.98 9.92
N SER A 550 18.52 -3.00 8.58
CA SER A 550 18.88 -1.87 7.73
C SER A 550 17.97 -0.66 7.98
N PRO A 551 18.46 0.57 7.72
CA PRO A 551 17.65 1.79 7.74
C PRO A 551 16.41 1.70 6.85
N SER A 552 15.33 2.39 7.22
CA SER A 552 14.12 2.50 6.39
C SER A 552 14.35 3.24 5.06
N ARG A 553 15.39 4.09 4.97
CA ARG A 553 15.77 4.79 3.75
C ARG A 553 16.88 4.04 3.02
N LYS A 554 16.69 3.83 1.72
CA LYS A 554 17.68 3.20 0.83
C LYS A 554 19.01 3.99 0.75
N TYR A 555 18.94 5.32 0.84
CA TYR A 555 20.10 6.20 0.85
C TYR A 555 19.89 7.32 1.89
N PRO A 556 20.92 7.72 2.65
CA PRO A 556 20.83 8.87 3.54
C PRO A 556 20.64 10.15 2.71
N SER A 557 19.60 10.91 2.99
CA SER A 557 19.41 12.25 2.41
C SER A 557 20.28 13.23 3.19
N VAL A 558 21.50 13.47 2.72
CA VAL A 558 22.34 14.51 3.31
C VAL A 558 22.06 15.83 2.59
N ILE A 559 21.30 16.72 3.23
CA ILE A 559 21.21 18.13 2.82
C ILE A 559 22.26 18.88 3.64
N VAL A 560 23.36 19.27 3.00
CA VAL A 560 24.39 20.10 3.63
C VAL A 560 24.25 21.52 3.10
N HIS A 561 24.14 22.48 4.00
CA HIS A 561 24.29 23.89 3.61
C HIS A 561 25.73 24.12 3.14
N CYS A 562 25.91 24.48 1.87
CA CYS A 562 27.22 24.76 1.30
C CYS A 562 27.44 26.27 1.11
N ILE A 563 28.64 26.74 1.43
CA ILE A 563 29.14 28.07 1.13
C ILE A 563 29.64 28.07 -0.31
N GLU A 564 28.95 28.84 -1.16
CA GLU A 564 29.31 29.03 -2.56
C GLU A 564 30.22 30.28 -2.71
N GLN A 565 31.49 30.07 -3.05
CA GLN A 565 32.41 31.16 -3.39
C GLN A 565 32.20 31.61 -4.83
N LYS A 566 31.65 32.81 -5.02
CA LYS A 566 31.41 33.39 -6.34
C LYS A 566 32.65 34.11 -6.86
N ALA A 567 32.86 34.02 -8.17
CA ALA A 567 33.88 34.81 -8.87
C ALA A 567 33.68 36.31 -8.65
N VAL A 568 34.77 37.04 -8.42
CA VAL A 568 34.75 38.49 -8.16
C VAL A 568 35.19 39.23 -9.42
N ASP A 569 34.46 40.29 -9.78
CA ASP A 569 34.79 41.15 -10.91
C ASP A 569 35.65 42.32 -10.43
N VAL A 570 36.90 42.39 -10.90
CA VAL A 570 37.83 43.47 -10.57
C VAL A 570 38.21 44.17 -11.86
N ASN A 571 37.76 45.42 -12.02
CA ASN A 571 38.02 46.26 -13.19
C ASN A 571 37.56 45.66 -14.55
N GLY A 572 36.43 44.95 -14.56
CA GLY A 572 35.85 44.36 -15.78
C GLY A 572 36.51 43.05 -16.22
N VAL A 573 37.34 42.46 -15.36
CA VAL A 573 37.94 41.14 -15.54
C VAL A 573 37.42 40.23 -14.44
N ARG A 574 36.66 39.20 -14.84
CA ARG A 574 36.11 38.18 -13.94
C ARG A 574 37.25 37.27 -13.46
N VAL A 575 37.62 37.38 -12.18
CA VAL A 575 38.63 36.52 -11.57
C VAL A 575 37.98 35.19 -11.16
N PRO A 576 38.42 34.03 -11.69
CA PRO A 576 37.83 32.73 -11.34
C PRO A 576 38.16 32.33 -9.90
N THR A 577 37.28 31.53 -9.29
CA THR A 577 37.50 31.00 -7.94
C THR A 577 38.64 29.98 -7.96
N ASP A 578 39.63 30.11 -7.06
CA ASP A 578 40.72 29.14 -6.94
C ASP A 578 40.22 27.87 -6.20
N SER A 579 40.02 26.80 -6.97
CA SER A 579 39.57 25.50 -6.45
C SER A 579 40.70 24.65 -5.86
N SER A 580 41.96 25.11 -5.92
CA SER A 580 43.10 24.42 -5.32
C SER A 580 43.19 24.65 -3.80
N GLU A 581 42.64 25.75 -3.31
CA GLU A 581 42.55 26.07 -1.88
C GLU A 581 41.64 25.08 -1.11
N PRO A 582 41.81 24.93 0.23
CA PRO A 582 40.95 24.08 1.06
C PRO A 582 39.46 24.36 0.85
N ASN A 583 38.63 23.32 0.95
CA ASN A 583 37.19 23.46 0.72
C ASN A 583 36.59 24.42 1.76
N PRO A 584 35.89 25.50 1.34
CA PRO A 584 35.30 26.50 2.25
C PRO A 584 34.25 25.92 3.20
N ASN A 585 33.74 24.72 2.93
CA ASN A 585 32.79 23.99 3.76
C ASN A 585 33.46 23.17 4.89
N GLY A 586 34.79 23.20 4.99
CA GLY A 586 35.56 22.50 6.03
C GLY A 586 35.63 20.97 5.85
N VAL A 587 35.13 20.44 4.73
CA VAL A 587 35.15 19.01 4.39
C VAL A 587 35.79 18.84 3.03
N GLU A 588 36.82 17.99 2.96
CA GLU A 588 37.53 17.66 1.72
C GLU A 588 36.92 16.42 1.07
N PHE A 589 36.80 16.45 -0.26
CA PHE A 589 36.26 15.34 -1.04
C PHE A 589 37.34 14.80 -1.99
N ASP A 590 37.55 13.49 -1.99
CA ASP A 590 38.49 12.86 -2.91
C ASP A 590 37.87 12.70 -4.31
N ASN A 591 36.62 12.24 -4.39
CA ASN A 591 35.98 11.86 -5.65
C ASN A 591 34.60 12.52 -5.79
N LEU A 592 34.28 13.00 -6.99
CA LEU A 592 32.97 13.52 -7.37
C LEU A 592 32.43 12.73 -8.56
N TYR A 593 31.23 12.18 -8.42
CA TYR A 593 30.51 11.46 -9.48
C TYR A 593 29.30 12.28 -9.92
N LEU A 594 29.20 12.58 -11.21
CA LEU A 594 28.12 13.37 -11.79
C LEU A 594 27.38 12.53 -12.83
N ASP A 595 26.06 12.46 -12.69
CA ASP A 595 25.17 12.02 -13.77
C ASP A 595 24.82 13.23 -14.63
N MET A 596 25.34 13.24 -15.87
CA MET A 596 25.19 14.37 -16.77
C MET A 596 23.75 14.58 -17.21
N ASN A 597 22.89 13.57 -17.19
CA ASN A 597 21.47 13.75 -17.50
C ASN A 597 20.79 14.68 -16.50
N GLY A 598 21.20 14.61 -15.22
CA GLY A 598 20.70 15.47 -14.15
C GLY A 598 21.10 16.94 -14.29
N ILE A 599 22.10 17.24 -15.14
CA ILE A 599 22.59 18.60 -15.42
C ILE A 599 22.04 19.11 -16.76
N ILE A 600 22.04 18.27 -17.80
CA ILE A 600 21.61 18.65 -19.15
C ILE A 600 20.13 19.02 -19.19
N HIS A 601 19.26 18.29 -18.48
CA HIS A 601 17.81 18.54 -18.52
C HIS A 601 17.42 19.91 -17.90
N PRO A 602 17.89 20.28 -16.70
CA PRO A 602 17.63 21.63 -16.15
C PRO A 602 18.28 22.76 -16.95
N CYS A 603 19.45 22.53 -17.57
CA CYS A 603 20.10 23.56 -18.39
C CYS A 603 19.38 23.81 -19.72
N THR A 604 18.64 22.84 -20.23
CA THR A 604 17.83 22.97 -21.46
C THR A 604 16.42 23.48 -21.20
N HIS A 605 15.89 23.27 -19.99
CA HIS A 605 14.56 23.74 -19.57
C HIS A 605 14.62 24.41 -18.19
N PRO A 606 15.31 25.55 -18.06
CA PRO A 606 15.41 26.25 -16.78
C PRO A 606 14.07 26.86 -16.36
N GLU A 607 13.72 26.77 -15.07
CA GLU A 607 12.49 27.37 -14.53
C GLU A 607 12.61 28.90 -14.36
N ASP A 608 13.82 29.40 -14.07
CA ASP A 608 14.07 30.80 -13.69
C ASP A 608 14.59 31.71 -14.83
N ARG A 609 14.91 31.14 -16.00
CA ARG A 609 15.47 31.87 -17.16
C ARG A 609 14.91 31.32 -18.48
N PRO A 610 14.95 32.08 -19.59
CA PRO A 610 14.50 31.55 -20.88
C PRO A 610 15.36 30.35 -21.33
N ALA A 611 14.76 29.42 -22.06
CA ALA A 611 15.45 28.29 -22.66
C ALA A 611 16.53 28.76 -23.66
N PRO A 612 17.67 28.05 -23.76
CA PRO A 612 18.76 28.43 -24.66
C PRO A 612 18.29 28.42 -26.12
N ARG A 613 18.75 29.40 -26.90
CA ARG A 613 18.32 29.58 -28.30
C ARG A 613 19.05 28.65 -29.27
N ASN A 614 20.28 28.28 -28.94
CA ASN A 614 21.16 27.45 -29.78
C ASN A 614 22.01 26.50 -28.94
N GLU A 615 22.69 25.57 -29.62
CA GLU A 615 23.55 24.55 -28.99
C GLU A 615 24.68 25.19 -28.16
N ASP A 616 25.25 26.30 -28.64
CA ASP A 616 26.38 26.97 -27.98
C ASP A 616 25.98 27.58 -26.63
N GLU A 617 24.85 28.28 -26.54
CA GLU A 617 24.32 28.82 -25.28
C GLU A 617 24.00 27.71 -24.27
N MET A 618 23.49 26.57 -24.75
CA MET A 618 23.21 25.41 -23.91
C MET A 618 24.50 24.79 -23.36
N MET A 619 25.55 24.67 -24.17
CA MET A 619 26.85 24.15 -23.73
C MET A 619 27.50 25.05 -22.67
N VAL A 620 27.46 26.37 -22.87
CA VAL A 620 27.92 27.34 -21.87
C VAL A 620 27.14 27.17 -20.55
N ALA A 621 25.82 27.02 -20.61
CA ALA A 621 25.00 26.79 -19.43
C ALA A 621 25.33 25.46 -18.70
N ILE A 622 25.65 24.41 -19.44
CA ILE A 622 26.10 23.12 -18.88
C ILE A 622 27.45 23.28 -18.20
N PHE A 623 28.42 23.94 -18.85
CA PHE A 623 29.74 24.20 -18.28
C PHE A 623 29.67 25.05 -17.02
N ASP A 624 28.90 26.14 -17.02
CA ASP A 624 28.69 26.97 -15.83
C ASP A 624 28.09 26.17 -14.66
N CYS A 625 27.19 25.23 -14.95
CA CYS A 625 26.58 24.38 -13.93
C CYS A 625 27.58 23.38 -13.35
N ILE A 626 28.39 22.74 -14.21
CA ILE A 626 29.45 21.81 -13.79
C ILE A 626 30.50 22.55 -12.97
N ASP A 627 30.96 23.71 -13.44
CA ASP A 627 31.95 24.54 -12.74
C ASP A 627 31.43 24.99 -11.38
N ARG A 628 30.15 25.36 -11.29
CA ARG A 628 29.51 25.69 -10.02
C ARG A 628 29.54 24.53 -9.03
N ILE A 629 29.15 23.33 -9.47
CA ILE A 629 29.14 22.12 -8.62
C ILE A 629 30.58 21.73 -8.24
N PHE A 630 31.51 21.80 -9.18
CA PHE A 630 32.92 21.51 -8.95
C PHE A 630 33.53 22.46 -7.92
N ASN A 631 33.24 23.76 -8.00
CA ASN A 631 33.76 24.76 -7.06
C ASN A 631 33.20 24.61 -5.64
N ILE A 632 32.01 24.04 -5.49
CA ILE A 632 31.41 23.71 -4.19
C ILE A 632 32.09 22.48 -3.57
N VAL A 633 32.29 21.43 -4.36
CA VAL A 633 32.77 20.12 -3.87
C VAL A 633 34.30 20.04 -3.79
N ARG A 634 35.02 20.66 -4.74
CA ARG A 634 36.48 20.64 -4.87
C ARG A 634 37.09 19.23 -4.76
N PRO A 635 36.78 18.28 -5.67
CA PRO A 635 37.32 16.93 -5.61
C PRO A 635 38.84 16.93 -5.80
N ARG A 636 39.57 16.17 -4.97
CA ARG A 636 41.05 16.15 -4.94
C ARG A 636 41.69 15.08 -5.82
N LYS A 637 40.95 14.03 -6.18
CA LYS A 637 41.49 12.86 -6.90
C LYS A 637 40.74 12.57 -8.20
N LEU A 638 39.41 12.53 -8.19
CA LEU A 638 38.63 12.10 -9.35
C LEU A 638 37.37 12.94 -9.55
N LEU A 639 37.18 13.43 -10.78
CA LEU A 639 35.88 13.84 -11.30
C LEU A 639 35.43 12.79 -12.32
N TYR A 640 34.32 12.13 -12.06
CA TYR A 640 33.73 11.15 -12.96
C TYR A 640 32.39 11.66 -13.49
N MET A 641 32.32 11.92 -14.79
CA MET A 641 31.10 12.37 -15.47
C MET A 641 30.52 11.22 -16.28
N ALA A 642 29.35 10.73 -15.87
CA ALA A 642 28.62 9.66 -16.56
C ALA A 642 27.64 10.28 -17.56
N ILE A 643 27.79 9.94 -18.84
CA ILE A 643 26.86 10.31 -19.91
C ILE A 643 26.16 9.03 -20.39
N ASP A 644 24.84 9.03 -20.45
CA ASP A 644 24.06 7.88 -20.90
C ASP A 644 24.45 7.44 -22.33
N GLY A 645 24.68 6.14 -22.49
CA GLY A 645 24.90 5.49 -23.78
C GLY A 645 23.60 5.14 -24.52
N VAL A 646 23.73 4.44 -25.65
CA VAL A 646 22.60 4.10 -26.54
C VAL A 646 21.50 3.35 -25.77
N ALA A 647 20.29 3.92 -25.77
CA ALA A 647 19.18 3.38 -25.00
C ALA A 647 18.73 1.99 -25.52
N PRO A 648 18.35 1.04 -24.65
CA PRO A 648 17.87 -0.27 -25.08
C PRO A 648 16.59 -0.15 -25.92
N ARG A 649 16.40 -1.08 -26.87
CA ARG A 649 15.36 -1.05 -27.92
C ARG A 649 13.94 -0.80 -27.41
N ALA A 650 13.61 -1.29 -26.21
CA ALA A 650 12.32 -1.07 -25.56
C ALA A 650 12.10 0.41 -25.20
N LYS A 651 13.12 1.09 -24.63
CA LYS A 651 13.09 2.51 -24.28
C LYS A 651 13.07 3.38 -25.55
N MET A 652 13.76 2.97 -26.62
CA MET A 652 13.69 3.61 -27.94
C MET A 652 12.28 3.55 -28.55
N ASN A 653 11.62 2.38 -28.52
CA ASN A 653 10.26 2.24 -29.03
C ASN A 653 9.28 3.10 -28.22
N GLN A 654 9.42 3.13 -26.90
CA GLN A 654 8.60 3.96 -26.03
C GLN A 654 8.79 5.46 -26.30
N GLN A 655 10.03 5.92 -26.53
CA GLN A 655 10.31 7.29 -26.95
C GLN A 655 9.74 7.60 -28.34
N ARG A 656 9.85 6.66 -29.30
CA ARG A 656 9.30 6.83 -30.66
C ARG A 656 7.78 7.00 -30.63
N SER A 657 7.07 6.22 -29.81
CA SER A 657 5.62 6.36 -29.62
C SER A 657 5.24 7.70 -28.99
N ARG A 658 6.00 8.18 -27.98
CA ARG A 658 5.78 9.51 -27.37
C ARG A 658 5.99 10.64 -28.38
N ARG A 659 7.04 10.56 -29.19
CA ARG A 659 7.36 11.55 -30.24
C ARG A 659 6.30 11.62 -31.34
N PHE A 660 5.84 10.45 -31.79
CA PHE A 660 4.78 10.38 -32.78
C PHE A 660 3.49 11.00 -32.25
N ARG A 661 3.16 10.75 -30.97
CA ARG A 661 1.98 11.33 -30.32
C ARG A 661 2.09 12.85 -30.19
N ALA A 662 3.22 13.37 -29.71
CA ALA A 662 3.44 14.81 -29.56
C ALA A 662 3.43 15.56 -30.91
N SER A 663 4.03 14.98 -31.96
CA SER A 663 3.99 15.55 -33.32
C SER A 663 2.56 15.59 -33.85
N LYS A 664 1.80 14.50 -33.69
CA LYS A 664 0.39 14.43 -34.09
C LYS A 664 -0.48 15.44 -33.35
N GLU A 665 -0.34 15.53 -32.02
CA GLU A 665 -1.06 16.51 -31.18
C GLU A 665 -0.72 17.95 -31.55
N THR A 666 0.53 18.24 -31.95
CA THR A 666 0.94 19.57 -32.43
C THR A 666 0.29 19.92 -33.75
N VAL A 667 0.24 18.99 -34.70
CA VAL A 667 -0.46 19.17 -36.00
C VAL A 667 -1.96 19.35 -35.79
N GLU A 668 -2.58 18.56 -34.92
CA GLU A 668 -3.99 18.68 -34.55
C GLU A 668 -4.28 20.05 -33.91
N LYS A 669 -3.46 20.51 -32.96
CA LYS A 669 -3.59 21.86 -32.37
C LYS A 669 -3.47 22.97 -33.40
N ILE A 670 -2.52 22.88 -34.34
CA ILE A 670 -2.37 23.88 -35.41
C ILE A 670 -3.62 23.92 -36.29
N ASN A 671 -4.16 22.76 -36.65
CA ASN A 671 -5.37 22.67 -37.47
C ASN A 671 -6.61 23.20 -36.72
N GLU A 672 -6.73 22.90 -35.43
CA GLU A 672 -7.82 23.38 -34.57
C GLU A 672 -7.77 24.91 -34.42
N ILE A 673 -6.59 25.48 -34.16
CA ILE A 673 -6.39 26.94 -34.08
C ILE A 673 -6.75 27.61 -35.42
N LYS A 674 -6.36 27.03 -36.56
CA LYS A 674 -6.75 27.52 -37.88
C LYS A 674 -8.26 27.50 -38.08
N ARG A 675 -8.92 26.42 -37.67
CA ARG A 675 -10.38 26.27 -37.77
C ARG A 675 -11.11 27.31 -36.90
N ILE A 676 -10.69 27.47 -35.65
CA ILE A 676 -11.27 28.45 -34.72
C ILE A 676 -11.07 29.88 -35.23
N ARG A 677 -9.88 30.21 -35.75
CA ARG A 677 -9.64 31.52 -36.37
C ARG A 677 -10.54 31.77 -37.59
N ALA A 678 -10.74 30.78 -38.45
CA ALA A 678 -11.64 30.90 -39.60
C ALA A 678 -13.10 31.11 -39.17
N GLU A 679 -13.56 30.42 -38.13
CA GLU A 679 -14.91 30.60 -37.57
C GLU A 679 -15.10 31.98 -36.92
N LEU A 680 -14.09 32.47 -36.18
CA LEU A 680 -14.13 33.79 -35.55
C LEU A 680 -14.11 34.94 -36.57
N LEU A 681 -13.37 34.77 -37.68
CA LEU A 681 -13.41 35.69 -38.83
C LEU A 681 -14.80 35.75 -39.49
N LEU A 682 -15.46 34.59 -39.65
CA LEU A 682 -16.83 34.53 -40.18
C LEU A 682 -17.86 35.19 -39.25
N ARG A 683 -17.58 35.24 -37.94
CA ARG A 683 -18.40 35.94 -36.94
C ARG A 683 -18.04 37.42 -36.76
N GLY A 684 -17.10 37.95 -37.54
CA GLY A 684 -16.74 39.37 -37.55
C GLY A 684 -15.89 39.84 -36.36
N ALA A 685 -15.17 38.94 -35.69
CA ALA A 685 -14.29 39.27 -34.56
C ALA A 685 -12.87 39.60 -35.04
N ASP A 686 -12.25 40.65 -34.46
CA ASP A 686 -10.86 41.01 -34.72
C ASP A 686 -9.90 39.99 -34.09
N LEU A 687 -8.95 39.48 -34.88
CA LEU A 687 -8.00 38.47 -34.47
C LEU A 687 -6.61 39.06 -34.17
N PRO A 688 -5.90 38.58 -33.13
CA PRO A 688 -4.53 38.96 -32.87
C PRO A 688 -3.58 38.41 -33.95
N ALA A 689 -2.54 39.20 -34.26
CA ALA A 689 -1.51 38.87 -35.26
C ALA A 689 -0.82 37.52 -34.97
N GLU A 690 -0.42 36.81 -36.04
CA GLU A 690 0.38 35.60 -35.91
C GLU A 690 1.76 35.93 -35.33
N LYS A 691 2.12 35.26 -34.24
CA LYS A 691 3.49 35.33 -33.72
C LYS A 691 4.44 34.78 -34.81
N PRO A 692 5.57 35.44 -35.07
CA PRO A 692 6.59 34.90 -35.97
C PRO A 692 7.07 33.54 -35.43
N LYS A 693 7.46 32.64 -36.33
CA LYS A 693 8.09 31.36 -35.96
C LYS A 693 9.41 31.67 -35.28
N GLU A 694 9.46 31.57 -33.95
CA GLU A 694 10.73 31.56 -33.22
C GLU A 694 11.41 30.21 -33.49
N GLU A 695 12.70 30.25 -33.87
CA GLU A 695 13.54 29.06 -33.96
C GLU A 695 13.73 28.50 -32.54
N HIS A 696 12.97 27.47 -32.19
CA HIS A 696 13.06 26.79 -30.91
C HIS A 696 13.99 25.58 -31.05
N PHE A 697 14.89 25.37 -30.08
CA PHE A 697 15.75 24.20 -30.01
C PHE A 697 14.93 22.91 -29.95
N ASP A 698 15.19 21.95 -30.84
CA ASP A 698 14.47 20.68 -30.85
C ASP A 698 15.00 19.76 -29.75
N SER A 699 14.28 19.73 -28.62
CA SER A 699 14.61 18.86 -27.47
C SER A 699 14.65 17.38 -27.82
N ASN A 700 14.11 16.96 -28.97
CA ASN A 700 14.20 15.57 -29.43
C ASN A 700 15.64 15.14 -29.81
N CYS A 701 16.56 16.09 -29.98
CA CYS A 701 17.96 15.76 -30.24
C CYS A 701 18.70 15.24 -28.99
N ILE A 702 18.19 15.47 -27.77
CA ILE A 702 18.75 14.98 -26.50
C ILE A 702 18.36 13.51 -26.29
N THR A 703 18.89 12.63 -27.12
CA THR A 703 18.64 11.19 -27.03
C THR A 703 19.85 10.39 -27.49
N PRO A 704 20.21 9.32 -26.77
CA PRO A 704 21.37 8.54 -27.15
C PRO A 704 21.29 8.00 -28.57
N GLY A 705 22.35 8.19 -29.36
CA GLY A 705 22.43 7.79 -30.77
C GLY A 705 22.05 8.88 -31.78
N THR A 706 21.69 10.09 -31.35
CA THR A 706 21.55 11.24 -32.27
C THR A 706 22.92 11.84 -32.59
N PRO A 707 23.08 12.51 -33.76
CA PRO A 707 24.30 13.26 -34.09
C PRO A 707 24.65 14.32 -33.04
N PHE A 708 23.63 14.86 -32.35
CA PHE A 708 23.77 15.80 -31.26
C PHE A 708 24.44 15.16 -30.03
N MET A 709 23.93 14.04 -29.52
CA MET A 709 24.55 13.35 -28.38
C MET A 709 25.94 12.81 -28.72
N ALA A 710 26.17 12.40 -29.97
CA ALA A 710 27.50 11.99 -30.46
C ALA A 710 28.49 13.17 -30.52
N ARG A 711 28.05 14.35 -30.97
CA ARG A 711 28.87 15.59 -30.92
C ARG A 711 29.16 16.02 -29.48
N ASN A 712 28.16 15.95 -28.59
CA ASN A 712 28.37 16.26 -27.16
C ASN A 712 29.43 15.37 -26.51
N GLN A 713 29.43 14.07 -26.80
CA GLN A 713 30.48 13.15 -26.34
C GLN A 713 31.86 13.49 -26.89
N GLY A 714 31.95 14.06 -28.11
CA GLY A 714 33.21 14.52 -28.70
C GLY A 714 33.73 15.85 -28.17
N HIS A 715 32.85 16.75 -27.70
CA HIS A 715 33.20 18.05 -27.12
C HIS A 715 33.55 18.00 -25.62
N THR A 716 33.23 16.90 -24.92
CA THR A 716 33.61 16.69 -23.51
C THR A 716 34.95 15.93 -23.34
N LEU A 717 35.64 15.64 -24.45
CA LEU A 717 36.98 15.01 -24.49
C LEU A 717 38.10 16.05 -24.60
#